data_AF-A0A150GCS5-F1
#
_entry.id   AF-A0A150GCS5-F1
#
_cell.length_a   1.000
_cell.length_b   1.000
_cell.length_c   1.000
_cell.angle_alpha   90.00
_cell.angle_beta   90.00
_cell.angle_gamma   90.00
#
_symmetry.space_group_name_H-M   'P 1'
#
loop_
_entity.id
_entity.type
_entity.pdbx_description
1 polymer ?
#
loop_
_entity_poly.entity_id
_entity_poly.type
_entity_poly.pdbx_seq_one_letter_code
_entity_poly.pdbx_strand_id
1 'polypeptide(L)'
;MPIGAARALPPLLMVALLGTAAAQRPKYRSFDGRGNNVAHPEWGALPFTPPGPDRPSARAISLALMQTDYPEKRRYLEKNTSGQYFDHDLDKIADGDPADVAPIPIPKGDPYYDPAGSGNRTMRFTRSGYNKTSTSPYRETINTITAFVDGSLVYGSSQAIGDRLRAYEGGRMRVVDDPLRGPMLPTVGSVNMSLDYMANDAGRVPPGTLRAMGDVRGNVDPPVLAFQTLWVREHNRLAEELAREHPDWDDEALFQEARKWNIALQQVEWRVCFYEYMPALGIRLPPYAAYNASVNPSIDTFFSTVSYRYGHSEINDVILRIDDSGREVPQGHLMLMQAYFNPNVSLSAGVEPVLRGLTTNVQGMVEPRFASAVQNFLFGLPGVNGSDLFARNIQRGRDHGIPPYNACRRALGLPPVATFAELTNDTAVAAALTQLYGTPDSCDAYVCGLAEKKLPDSHFGPLFNASMTDQYLRVRDGDWYYFENKANGAFTDEEIALIKGTLPRVGSANRGLATVQLSSSANTSAQVDELVSAGEYTTFRTHGILMAITFCILMPAAFLANRLKGAHFLRDSPHLIRACFLAHILLNVSAVALAAAAFALPLTRARDVRYSEVPYGHGRLGVAVLALLFLQAVYPWLRPAPSPLTPLRRAWELLHTSLGRAILVMGLVNVALGIHIINQAFNGSVRFFATLAAVPLASLALVGSVLDRLSSQSAAAAAASSSGGAAHANGGSDSREADEDVKGIFVQ
;
A
#
# COMPACT_ATOMS: atom_id res chain seq x y z
N MET A 1 -11.42 -65.73 70.87
CA MET A 1 -11.14 -67.14 70.54
C MET A 1 -12.37 -67.73 69.85
N PRO A 2 -12.25 -68.66 68.88
CA PRO A 2 -11.07 -69.20 68.18
C PRO A 2 -10.99 -68.69 66.71
N ILE A 3 -9.83 -68.55 66.05
CA ILE A 3 -8.83 -69.53 65.57
C ILE A 3 -9.28 -70.30 64.31
N GLY A 4 -8.45 -70.25 63.26
CA GLY A 4 -8.41 -71.22 62.14
C GLY A 4 -7.97 -70.57 60.82
N ALA A 5 -6.66 -70.34 60.60
CA ALA A 5 -5.72 -71.25 59.91
C ALA A 5 -6.05 -71.43 58.41
N ALA A 6 -5.31 -70.81 57.49
CA ALA A 6 -4.00 -71.19 56.94
C ALA A 6 -4.08 -71.96 55.61
N ARG A 7 -3.75 -71.24 54.53
CA ARG A 7 -2.99 -71.59 53.30
C ARG A 7 -3.14 -73.00 52.67
N ALA A 8 -3.49 -73.00 51.37
CA ALA A 8 -2.75 -73.71 50.31
C ALA A 8 -2.98 -73.07 48.91
N LEU A 9 -1.90 -73.03 48.12
CA LEU A 9 -1.59 -72.46 46.79
C LEU A 9 -2.30 -73.16 45.57
N PRO A 10 -2.03 -72.83 44.27
CA PRO A 10 -1.92 -71.56 43.52
C PRO A 10 -2.60 -71.65 42.10
N PRO A 11 -2.15 -70.91 41.06
CA PRO A 11 -2.95 -69.97 40.25
C PRO A 11 -3.59 -70.58 38.98
N LEU A 12 -4.60 -69.95 38.40
CA LEU A 12 -4.65 -69.67 36.95
C LEU A 12 -5.86 -68.80 36.58
N LEU A 13 -5.58 -67.78 35.77
CA LEU A 13 -6.47 -67.03 34.88
C LEU A 13 -7.65 -66.26 35.51
N MET A 14 -7.43 -64.98 35.80
CA MET A 14 -8.49 -63.98 35.77
C MET A 14 -8.24 -63.00 34.62
N VAL A 15 -8.94 -63.25 33.51
CA VAL A 15 -9.14 -62.27 32.43
C VAL A 15 -10.24 -61.31 32.88
N ALA A 16 -9.87 -60.03 32.87
CA ALA A 16 -10.68 -58.83 32.68
C ALA A 16 -12.19 -58.90 32.99
N LEU A 17 -12.60 -58.17 34.04
CA LEU A 17 -13.88 -57.46 34.12
C LEU A 17 -13.78 -56.43 35.27
N LEU A 18 -13.38 -55.20 34.93
CA LEU A 18 -13.72 -54.03 35.75
C LEU A 18 -14.36 -53.01 34.84
N GLY A 19 -15.61 -52.71 35.20
CA GLY A 19 -16.55 -51.96 34.41
C GLY A 19 -16.21 -50.48 34.31
N THR A 20 -16.69 -49.94 33.20
CA THR A 20 -16.72 -48.56 32.78
C THR A 20 -17.45 -47.67 33.79
N ALA A 21 -16.71 -46.84 34.52
CA ALA A 21 -17.23 -45.57 34.99
C ALA A 21 -16.99 -44.54 33.85
N ALA A 22 -18.05 -44.25 33.09
CA ALA A 22 -18.03 -43.19 32.09
C ALA A 22 -17.82 -41.85 32.81
N ALA A 23 -16.60 -41.32 32.76
CA ALA A 23 -16.32 -39.94 33.16
C ALA A 23 -17.09 -39.01 32.20
N GLN A 24 -18.05 -38.28 32.76
CA GLN A 24 -18.90 -37.33 32.05
C GLN A 24 -18.06 -36.27 31.31
N ARG A 25 -18.39 -36.05 30.03
CA ARG A 25 -17.88 -34.95 29.21
C ARG A 25 -18.23 -33.60 29.85
N PRO A 26 -17.32 -32.62 29.88
CA PRO A 26 -17.70 -31.24 30.14
C PRO A 26 -18.63 -30.75 29.01
N LYS A 27 -19.67 -29.99 29.38
CA LYS A 27 -20.71 -29.47 28.46
C LYS A 27 -20.19 -28.39 27.49
N TYR A 28 -18.98 -27.88 27.71
CA TYR A 28 -18.40 -26.76 26.96
C TYR A 28 -16.92 -26.99 26.63
N ARG A 29 -16.50 -26.49 25.47
CA ARG A 29 -15.11 -26.51 24.94
C ARG A 29 -14.18 -25.68 25.83
N SER A 30 -12.93 -26.10 26.03
CA SER A 30 -11.92 -25.25 26.67
C SER A 30 -11.51 -24.11 25.74
N PHE A 31 -11.25 -22.93 26.30
CA PHE A 31 -10.85 -21.75 25.51
C PHE A 31 -9.50 -21.90 24.81
N ASP A 32 -8.67 -22.87 25.21
CA ASP A 32 -7.35 -23.17 24.64
C ASP A 32 -7.33 -24.41 23.72
N GLY A 33 -8.49 -25.01 23.45
CA GLY A 33 -8.62 -26.15 22.53
C GLY A 33 -8.13 -27.50 23.06
N ARG A 34 -7.56 -27.57 24.27
CA ARG A 34 -7.12 -28.83 24.90
C ARG A 34 -8.31 -29.75 25.25
N GLY A 35 -8.11 -31.06 25.08
CA GLY A 35 -9.14 -32.06 25.42
C GLY A 35 -10.30 -32.16 24.43
N ASN A 36 -10.13 -31.63 23.21
CA ASN A 36 -11.11 -31.77 22.12
C ASN A 36 -11.16 -33.21 21.57
N ASN A 37 -10.02 -33.90 21.51
CA ASN A 37 -9.95 -35.33 21.19
C ASN A 37 -9.61 -36.16 22.43
N VAL A 38 -10.43 -37.17 22.73
CA VAL A 38 -10.29 -38.02 23.94
C VAL A 38 -9.09 -38.97 23.86
N ALA A 39 -8.67 -39.35 22.65
CA ALA A 39 -7.55 -40.26 22.42
C ALA A 39 -6.19 -39.53 22.28
N HIS A 40 -6.22 -38.25 21.88
CA HIS A 40 -5.03 -37.41 21.70
C HIS A 40 -5.26 -35.99 22.26
N PRO A 41 -5.27 -35.83 23.59
CA PRO A 41 -5.50 -34.54 24.26
C PRO A 41 -4.54 -33.40 23.85
N GLU A 42 -3.39 -33.77 23.26
CA GLU A 42 -2.28 -32.93 22.79
C GLU A 42 -2.35 -32.53 21.30
N TRP A 43 -3.31 -33.04 20.52
CA TRP A 43 -3.46 -32.65 19.12
C TRP A 43 -3.83 -31.17 19.00
N GLY A 44 -2.93 -30.41 18.36
CA GLY A 44 -2.88 -28.95 18.38
C GLY A 44 -1.54 -28.37 18.83
N ALA A 45 -0.63 -29.17 19.39
CA ALA A 45 0.71 -28.73 19.78
C ALA A 45 1.80 -29.31 18.85
N LEU A 46 2.41 -28.47 18.01
CA LEU A 46 3.72 -28.76 17.41
C LEU A 46 4.84 -28.22 18.33
N PRO A 47 5.99 -28.90 18.43
CA PRO A 47 7.13 -28.44 19.20
C PRO A 47 7.78 -27.19 18.58
N PHE A 48 8.05 -26.18 19.40
CA PHE A 48 8.81 -24.98 19.02
C PHE A 48 10.22 -25.01 19.63
N THR A 49 11.20 -24.79 18.75
CA THR A 49 12.53 -24.30 19.12
C THR A 49 12.67 -22.96 18.39
N PRO A 50 12.98 -21.85 19.09
CA PRO A 50 13.25 -20.60 18.39
C PRO A 50 14.45 -20.83 17.45
N PRO A 51 14.36 -20.49 16.15
CA PRO A 51 15.53 -20.53 15.29
C PRO A 51 16.56 -19.54 15.84
N GLY A 52 17.81 -19.98 15.91
CA GLY A 52 18.93 -19.21 16.43
C GLY A 52 19.22 -17.91 15.64
N PRO A 53 20.17 -17.09 16.14
CA PRO A 53 20.50 -15.75 15.64
C PRO A 53 21.06 -15.68 14.19
N ASP A 54 21.16 -16.79 13.47
CA ASP A 54 21.95 -16.89 12.23
C ASP A 54 21.13 -16.73 10.92
N ARG A 55 19.88 -16.25 10.97
CA ARG A 55 19.08 -15.99 9.75
C ARG A 55 19.29 -14.57 9.21
N PRO A 56 19.33 -14.38 7.87
CA PRO A 56 19.43 -13.04 7.29
C PRO A 56 18.29 -12.12 7.73
N SER A 57 18.52 -10.81 7.72
CA SER A 57 17.45 -9.83 7.92
C SER A 57 16.31 -10.06 6.91
N ALA A 58 15.07 -10.00 7.38
CA ALA A 58 13.89 -10.09 6.52
C ALA A 58 13.89 -9.00 5.42
N ARG A 59 14.40 -7.79 5.73
CA ARG A 59 14.57 -6.73 4.73
C ARG A 59 15.70 -7.02 3.75
N ALA A 60 16.80 -7.63 4.20
CA ALA A 60 17.87 -8.07 3.30
C ALA A 60 17.35 -9.09 2.27
N ILE A 61 16.54 -10.04 2.72
CA ILE A 61 15.89 -11.03 1.86
C ILE A 61 14.95 -10.34 0.88
N SER A 62 14.10 -9.43 1.37
CA SER A 62 13.18 -8.65 0.54
C SER A 62 13.90 -7.87 -0.56
N LEU A 63 14.96 -7.13 -0.21
CA LEU A 63 15.78 -6.37 -1.16
C LEU A 63 16.53 -7.27 -2.16
N ALA A 64 17.07 -8.40 -1.72
CA ALA A 64 17.83 -9.28 -2.60
C ALA A 64 16.94 -9.95 -3.66
N LEU A 65 15.68 -10.21 -3.33
CA LEU A 65 14.67 -10.75 -4.25
C LEU A 65 13.95 -9.64 -5.03
N MET A 66 14.28 -8.37 -4.75
CA MET A 66 13.84 -7.18 -5.48
C MET A 66 14.74 -6.94 -6.71
N GLN A 67 14.64 -7.76 -7.76
CA GLN A 67 15.29 -7.44 -9.03
C GLN A 67 14.38 -7.60 -10.26
N THR A 68 14.11 -6.42 -10.84
CA THR A 68 13.84 -5.96 -12.23
C THR A 68 13.16 -6.89 -13.25
N ASP A 69 12.15 -6.29 -13.87
CA ASP A 69 11.21 -6.75 -14.90
C ASP A 69 10.38 -7.96 -14.53
N TYR A 70 9.05 -7.73 -14.45
CA TYR A 70 8.01 -8.75 -14.35
C TYR A 70 8.12 -9.65 -15.58
N PRO A 71 8.77 -10.82 -15.49
CA PRO A 71 8.95 -11.68 -16.63
C PRO A 71 7.66 -12.48 -16.75
N GLU A 72 6.76 -12.00 -17.60
CA GLU A 72 5.49 -12.63 -17.95
C GLU A 72 4.38 -12.55 -16.88
N LYS A 73 3.47 -11.59 -17.08
CA LYS A 73 2.11 -11.68 -16.53
C LYS A 73 1.39 -12.83 -17.23
N ARG A 74 1.17 -13.97 -16.57
CA ARG A 74 0.16 -14.92 -17.07
C ARG A 74 -1.25 -14.39 -16.76
N ARG A 75 -2.16 -14.71 -17.68
CA ARG A 75 -3.36 -13.95 -18.04
C ARG A 75 -4.57 -14.25 -17.13
N TYR A 76 -4.57 -13.74 -15.90
CA TYR A 76 -5.76 -13.80 -15.04
C TYR A 76 -6.19 -12.41 -14.57
N LEU A 77 -7.49 -12.16 -14.65
CA LEU A 77 -8.10 -10.95 -14.11
C LEU A 77 -7.86 -10.87 -12.59
N GLU A 78 -7.83 -9.65 -12.05
CA GLU A 78 -7.53 -9.38 -10.65
C GLU A 78 -8.58 -9.99 -9.71
N LYS A 79 -8.26 -11.18 -9.18
CA LYS A 79 -9.08 -11.95 -8.23
C LYS A 79 -8.42 -12.07 -6.85
N ASN A 80 -7.18 -11.59 -6.69
CA ASN A 80 -6.49 -11.48 -5.41
C ASN A 80 -7.31 -10.75 -4.33
N THR A 81 -8.14 -9.77 -4.72
CA THR A 81 -9.01 -9.00 -3.83
C THR A 81 -10.06 -9.89 -3.19
N SER A 82 -10.67 -10.84 -3.93
CA SER A 82 -11.58 -11.82 -3.34
C SER A 82 -10.83 -12.70 -2.33
N GLY A 83 -9.58 -13.08 -2.60
CA GLY A 83 -8.73 -13.80 -1.65
C GLY A 83 -8.51 -13.04 -0.34
N GLN A 84 -8.16 -11.74 -0.42
CA GLN A 84 -8.00 -10.87 0.75
C GLN A 84 -9.32 -10.63 1.48
N TYR A 85 -10.43 -10.48 0.75
CA TYR A 85 -11.76 -10.35 1.33
C TYR A 85 -12.10 -11.57 2.20
N PHE A 86 -11.83 -12.79 1.72
CA PHE A 86 -12.06 -14.01 2.51
C PHE A 86 -10.99 -14.25 3.61
N ASP A 87 -9.75 -13.75 3.48
CA ASP A 87 -8.78 -13.71 4.60
C ASP A 87 -9.41 -13.00 5.80
N HIS A 88 -10.07 -11.88 5.50
CA HIS A 88 -10.72 -11.06 6.52
C HIS A 88 -11.98 -11.68 7.12
N ASP A 89 -12.48 -12.80 6.58
CA ASP A 89 -13.54 -13.62 7.20
C ASP A 89 -13.00 -14.85 7.94
N LEU A 90 -11.78 -15.29 7.62
CA LEU A 90 -11.21 -16.53 8.14
C LEU A 90 -10.28 -16.28 9.32
N ASP A 91 -9.39 -15.29 9.22
CA ASP A 91 -8.46 -15.00 10.30
C ASP A 91 -8.10 -13.52 10.53
N LYS A 92 -7.89 -13.24 11.81
CA LYS A 92 -7.29 -12.02 12.33
C LYS A 92 -6.50 -12.41 13.57
N ILE A 93 -5.19 -12.56 13.43
CA ILE A 93 -4.33 -12.81 14.59
C ILE A 93 -4.39 -11.63 15.55
N ALA A 94 -4.49 -11.91 16.86
CA ALA A 94 -4.57 -10.91 17.91
C ALA A 94 -3.43 -9.89 17.83
N ASP A 95 -3.77 -8.63 18.05
CA ASP A 95 -2.79 -7.55 18.11
C ASP A 95 -1.87 -7.74 19.32
N GLY A 96 -0.59 -7.48 19.12
CA GLY A 96 0.41 -7.60 20.17
C GLY A 96 0.51 -6.38 21.07
N ASP A 97 1.16 -6.57 22.21
CA ASP A 97 1.58 -5.48 23.07
C ASP A 97 2.54 -4.56 22.30
N PRO A 98 2.28 -3.25 22.17
CA PRO A 98 3.19 -2.31 21.50
C PRO A 98 4.62 -2.29 22.08
N ALA A 99 4.82 -2.78 23.30
CA ALA A 99 6.13 -2.96 23.94
C ALA A 99 6.83 -4.28 23.56
N ASP A 100 6.11 -5.32 23.13
CA ASP A 100 6.68 -6.59 22.68
C ASP A 100 7.07 -6.49 21.19
N VAL A 101 8.23 -5.90 20.95
CA VAL A 101 8.74 -5.61 19.61
C VAL A 101 9.82 -6.60 19.18
N ALA A 102 9.84 -6.91 17.87
CA ALA A 102 10.93 -7.64 17.23
C ALA A 102 11.32 -6.90 15.94
N PRO A 103 11.98 -5.71 16.05
CA PRO A 103 12.26 -4.84 14.91
C PRO A 103 13.05 -5.57 13.81
N ILE A 104 12.77 -5.24 12.55
CA ILE A 104 13.45 -5.81 11.39
C ILE A 104 14.72 -4.99 11.12
N PRO A 105 15.93 -5.57 11.20
CA PRO A 105 17.17 -4.83 10.91
C PRO A 105 17.21 -4.35 9.46
N ILE A 106 17.54 -3.08 9.22
CA ILE A 106 17.70 -2.54 7.86
C ILE A 106 19.15 -2.73 7.40
N PRO A 107 19.40 -3.33 6.22
CA PRO A 107 20.75 -3.43 5.66
C PRO A 107 21.39 -2.04 5.47
N LYS A 108 22.69 -1.95 5.75
CA LYS A 108 23.44 -0.72 5.50
C LYS A 108 23.34 -0.31 4.05
N GLY A 109 22.94 0.94 3.80
CA GLY A 109 22.80 1.48 2.44
C GLY A 109 21.53 1.03 1.73
N ASP A 110 20.52 0.53 2.46
CA ASP A 110 19.17 0.32 1.93
C ASP A 110 18.68 1.61 1.22
N PRO A 111 18.31 1.55 -0.07
CA PRO A 111 17.99 2.75 -0.84
C PRO A 111 16.74 3.50 -0.36
N TYR A 112 15.86 2.84 0.41
CA TYR A 112 14.61 3.40 0.91
C TYR A 112 14.72 3.75 2.40
N TYR A 113 15.20 2.81 3.22
CA TYR A 113 15.15 2.93 4.67
C TYR A 113 16.48 3.36 5.30
N ASP A 114 17.61 3.26 4.61
CA ASP A 114 18.93 3.74 5.08
C ASP A 114 19.78 4.37 3.95
N PRO A 115 19.27 5.41 3.24
CA PRO A 115 19.97 5.98 2.09
C PRO A 115 21.29 6.68 2.46
N ALA A 116 21.44 7.08 3.72
CA ALA A 116 22.68 7.66 4.25
C ALA A 116 23.73 6.59 4.62
N GLY A 117 23.39 5.30 4.58
CA GLY A 117 24.31 4.20 4.88
C GLY A 117 24.77 4.16 6.33
N SER A 118 23.91 4.56 7.28
CA SER A 118 24.24 4.59 8.70
C SER A 118 24.44 3.19 9.30
N GLY A 119 23.77 2.18 8.75
CA GLY A 119 23.88 0.78 9.17
C GLY A 119 23.27 0.44 10.53
N ASN A 120 22.55 1.36 11.17
CA ASN A 120 21.95 1.17 12.50
C ASN A 120 20.42 1.33 12.51
N ARG A 121 19.77 1.35 11.35
CA ARG A 121 18.32 1.56 11.23
C ARG A 121 17.56 0.23 11.36
N THR A 122 16.34 0.32 11.87
CA THR A 122 15.41 -0.82 11.99
C THR A 122 14.02 -0.40 11.56
N MET A 123 13.25 -1.33 11.01
CA MET A 123 11.83 -1.16 10.74
C MET A 123 11.00 -1.71 11.91
N ARG A 124 9.96 -0.97 12.30
CA ARG A 124 9.10 -1.34 13.42
C ARG A 124 8.31 -2.61 13.12
N PHE A 125 8.32 -3.53 14.08
CA PHE A 125 7.52 -4.75 14.03
C PHE A 125 7.13 -5.14 15.46
N THR A 126 5.83 -5.35 15.68
CA THR A 126 5.26 -5.79 16.95
C THR A 126 4.90 -7.27 16.84
N ARG A 127 5.33 -8.07 17.81
CA ARG A 127 5.00 -9.50 17.90
C ARG A 127 3.48 -9.67 18.03
N SER A 128 2.94 -10.80 17.62
CA SER A 128 1.50 -11.04 17.73
C SER A 128 1.06 -11.24 19.17
N GLY A 129 -0.20 -10.92 19.45
CA GLY A 129 -0.87 -11.34 20.67
C GLY A 129 -0.91 -12.87 20.73
N TYR A 130 -0.73 -13.41 21.93
CA TYR A 130 -0.69 -14.85 22.16
C TYR A 130 -1.54 -15.23 23.38
N ASN A 131 -1.90 -16.51 23.46
CA ASN A 131 -2.68 -17.04 24.56
C ASN A 131 -1.87 -17.11 25.86
N LYS A 132 -2.00 -16.08 26.70
CA LYS A 132 -1.34 -16.00 28.01
C LYS A 132 -1.86 -17.01 29.03
N THR A 133 -3.01 -17.63 28.80
CA THR A 133 -3.60 -18.62 29.71
C THR A 133 -3.30 -20.07 29.29
N SER A 134 -2.68 -20.27 28.11
CA SER A 134 -2.29 -21.61 27.67
C SER A 134 -1.23 -22.19 28.61
N THR A 135 -1.37 -23.47 28.96
CA THR A 135 -0.32 -24.23 29.67
C THR A 135 0.77 -24.73 28.71
N SER A 136 0.74 -24.32 27.45
CA SER A 136 1.74 -24.69 26.44
C SER A 136 3.05 -24.02 26.79
N PRO A 137 4.19 -24.71 26.68
CA PRO A 137 5.49 -24.05 26.76
C PRO A 137 5.75 -23.14 25.55
N TYR A 138 4.84 -23.10 24.57
CA TYR A 138 4.95 -22.37 23.31
C TYR A 138 3.91 -21.25 23.22
N ARG A 139 4.29 -20.14 22.54
CA ARG A 139 3.34 -19.06 22.26
C ARG A 139 2.34 -19.52 21.20
N GLU A 140 1.07 -19.59 21.58
CA GLU A 140 -0.03 -19.91 20.68
C GLU A 140 -0.73 -18.63 20.24
N THR A 141 -0.81 -18.40 18.93
CA THR A 141 -1.51 -17.25 18.34
C THR A 141 -3.01 -17.40 18.51
N ILE A 142 -3.72 -16.28 18.69
CA ILE A 142 -5.18 -16.27 18.85
C ILE A 142 -5.81 -15.70 17.58
N ASN A 143 -6.73 -16.44 16.95
CA ASN A 143 -7.63 -15.86 15.96
C ASN A 143 -8.73 -15.09 16.69
N THR A 144 -8.91 -13.81 16.33
CA THR A 144 -9.85 -12.89 16.98
C THR A 144 -11.16 -12.70 16.22
N ILE A 145 -11.31 -13.39 15.09
CA ILE A 145 -12.57 -13.48 14.33
C ILE A 145 -13.00 -14.95 14.17
N THR A 146 -14.18 -15.16 13.59
CA THR A 146 -14.69 -16.50 13.26
C THR A 146 -13.77 -17.19 12.25
N ALA A 147 -13.78 -18.54 12.23
CA ALA A 147 -12.95 -19.33 11.31
C ALA A 147 -13.74 -19.77 10.05
N PHE A 148 -14.95 -19.25 9.88
CA PHE A 148 -15.91 -19.67 8.87
C PHE A 148 -16.11 -18.56 7.85
N VAL A 149 -16.55 -18.92 6.66
CA VAL A 149 -17.08 -17.94 5.70
C VAL A 149 -18.54 -17.68 6.08
N ASP A 150 -18.74 -16.86 7.10
CA ASP A 150 -20.04 -16.54 7.70
C ASP A 150 -20.38 -15.04 7.60
N GLY A 151 -19.65 -14.31 6.75
CA GLY A 151 -19.86 -12.89 6.51
C GLY A 151 -19.56 -12.02 7.73
N SER A 152 -18.75 -12.51 8.68
CA SER A 152 -18.32 -11.75 9.86
C SER A 152 -17.65 -10.42 9.49
N LEU A 153 -17.05 -10.33 8.30
CA LEU A 153 -16.51 -9.09 7.77
C LEU A 153 -17.60 -8.01 7.50
N VAL A 154 -18.85 -8.41 7.20
CA VAL A 154 -20.03 -7.55 7.01
C VAL A 154 -20.76 -7.35 8.33
N TYR A 155 -21.01 -8.43 9.07
CA TYR A 155 -21.90 -8.45 10.25
C TYR A 155 -21.18 -8.29 11.59
N GLY A 156 -19.85 -8.35 11.60
CA GLY A 156 -19.01 -8.37 12.79
C GLY A 156 -18.86 -9.76 13.40
N SER A 157 -17.72 -9.97 14.08
CA SER A 157 -17.45 -11.19 14.86
C SER A 157 -17.99 -11.13 16.30
N SER A 158 -18.84 -10.14 16.62
CA SER A 158 -19.51 -10.07 17.92
C SER A 158 -20.86 -9.36 17.82
N GLN A 159 -21.80 -9.74 18.69
CA GLN A 159 -23.14 -9.15 18.74
C GLN A 159 -23.08 -7.63 18.87
N ALA A 160 -22.21 -7.11 19.75
CA ALA A 160 -22.08 -5.68 20.00
C ALA A 160 -21.65 -4.88 18.75
N ILE A 161 -20.87 -5.49 17.86
CA ILE A 161 -20.50 -4.88 16.58
C ILE A 161 -21.67 -4.97 15.60
N GLY A 162 -22.27 -6.15 15.45
CA GLY A 162 -23.44 -6.33 14.58
C GLY A 162 -24.58 -5.35 14.90
N ASP A 163 -24.90 -5.17 16.19
CA ASP A 163 -25.91 -4.23 16.65
C ASP A 163 -25.60 -2.77 16.27
N ARG A 164 -24.32 -2.38 16.22
CA ARG A 164 -23.92 -1.02 15.79
C ARG A 164 -24.01 -0.84 14.28
N LEU A 165 -23.95 -1.92 13.51
CA LEU A 165 -24.01 -1.89 12.06
C LEU A 165 -25.44 -2.02 11.53
N ARG A 166 -26.41 -2.49 12.35
CA ARG A 166 -27.83 -2.64 11.98
C ARG A 166 -28.64 -1.36 12.06
N ALA A 167 -29.53 -1.17 11.09
CA ALA A 167 -30.47 -0.05 11.10
C ALA A 167 -31.63 -0.26 12.09
N TYR A 168 -31.98 -1.53 12.37
CA TYR A 168 -33.20 -1.92 13.07
C TYR A 168 -34.48 -1.37 12.43
N GLU A 169 -34.45 -1.30 11.10
CA GLU A 169 -35.59 -0.90 10.28
C GLU A 169 -35.59 -1.69 8.96
N GLY A 170 -36.63 -2.49 8.75
CA GLY A 170 -36.83 -3.27 7.53
C GLY A 170 -35.81 -4.39 7.33
N GLY A 171 -35.16 -4.86 8.41
CA GLY A 171 -34.13 -5.89 8.37
C GLY A 171 -32.81 -5.41 7.77
N ARG A 172 -32.56 -4.10 7.71
CA ARG A 172 -31.42 -3.52 6.97
C ARG A 172 -30.17 -3.27 7.82
N MET A 173 -29.03 -3.23 7.14
CA MET A 173 -27.79 -2.65 7.61
C MET A 173 -27.80 -1.13 7.43
N ARG A 174 -27.12 -0.41 8.34
CA ARG A 174 -26.96 1.05 8.24
C ARG A 174 -26.16 1.41 7.01
N VAL A 175 -26.65 2.40 6.30
CA VAL A 175 -25.98 3.06 5.18
C VAL A 175 -26.18 4.56 5.30
N VAL A 176 -25.33 5.32 4.61
CA VAL A 176 -25.48 6.75 4.42
C VAL A 176 -25.69 6.99 2.93
N ASP A 177 -26.78 7.66 2.57
CA ASP A 177 -27.04 8.02 1.19
C ASP A 177 -26.07 9.11 0.73
N ASP A 178 -25.24 8.77 -0.25
CA ASP A 178 -24.36 9.70 -0.94
C ASP A 178 -24.99 10.07 -2.29
N PRO A 179 -25.31 11.36 -2.56
CA PRO A 179 -25.98 11.77 -3.79
C PRO A 179 -25.21 11.42 -5.08
N LEU A 180 -23.89 11.25 -4.99
CA LEU A 180 -23.04 10.95 -6.14
C LEU A 180 -22.71 9.45 -6.25
N ARG A 181 -22.74 8.73 -5.13
CA ARG A 181 -22.21 7.36 -5.05
C ARG A 181 -23.26 6.32 -4.66
N GLY A 182 -24.49 6.74 -4.35
CA GLY A 182 -25.53 5.88 -3.81
C GLY A 182 -25.28 5.50 -2.34
N PRO A 183 -25.93 4.44 -1.83
CA PRO A 183 -25.78 4.02 -0.43
C PRO A 183 -24.34 3.61 -0.11
N MET A 184 -23.73 4.26 0.88
CA MET A 184 -22.36 4.02 1.32
C MET A 184 -22.35 3.50 2.76
N LEU A 185 -21.28 2.81 3.14
CA LEU A 185 -21.05 2.42 4.53
C LEU A 185 -21.00 3.66 5.44
N PRO A 186 -21.57 3.61 6.66
CA PRO A 186 -21.52 4.71 7.60
C PRO A 186 -20.09 4.94 8.09
N THR A 187 -19.83 6.07 8.74
CA THR A 187 -18.52 6.33 9.36
C THR A 187 -18.49 5.80 10.80
N VAL A 188 -17.30 5.48 11.31
CA VAL A 188 -17.09 5.09 12.71
C VAL A 188 -17.75 6.09 13.67
N GLY A 189 -17.59 7.38 13.41
CA GLY A 189 -18.21 8.44 14.20
C GLY A 189 -19.73 8.45 14.11
N SER A 190 -20.32 8.19 12.94
CA SER A 190 -21.79 8.25 12.78
C SER A 190 -22.53 7.09 13.45
N VAL A 191 -21.87 5.96 13.68
CA VAL A 191 -22.44 4.81 14.40
C VAL A 191 -21.96 4.70 15.85
N ASN A 192 -21.31 5.75 16.37
CA ASN A 192 -20.75 5.80 17.72
C ASN A 192 -19.89 4.56 18.04
N MET A 193 -19.09 4.10 17.07
CA MET A 193 -18.11 3.03 17.27
C MET A 193 -16.85 3.59 17.92
N SER A 194 -16.11 2.70 18.62
CA SER A 194 -14.86 3.12 19.24
C SER A 194 -13.89 3.62 18.17
N LEU A 195 -13.21 4.74 18.42
CA LEU A 195 -12.30 5.36 17.45
C LEU A 195 -11.05 4.51 17.18
N ASP A 196 -10.75 3.54 18.03
CA ASP A 196 -9.66 2.57 17.87
C ASP A 196 -10.11 1.25 17.24
N TYR A 197 -11.41 1.09 16.93
CA TYR A 197 -11.94 -0.16 16.40
C TYR A 197 -11.41 -0.44 14.99
N MET A 198 -11.56 0.51 14.06
CA MET A 198 -11.07 0.35 12.69
C MET A 198 -9.57 0.59 12.63
N ALA A 199 -8.84 -0.30 11.95
CA ALA A 199 -7.43 -0.12 11.69
C ALA A 199 -7.19 1.16 10.90
N ASN A 200 -6.11 1.88 11.26
CA ASN A 200 -5.72 3.13 10.64
C ASN A 200 -4.19 3.25 10.59
N ASP A 201 -3.52 2.18 10.17
CA ASP A 201 -2.06 2.07 10.29
C ASP A 201 -1.32 3.17 9.52
N ALA A 202 -1.92 3.70 8.45
CA ALA A 202 -1.36 4.82 7.70
C ALA A 202 -1.62 6.19 8.32
N GLY A 203 -2.60 6.31 9.23
CA GLY A 203 -2.91 7.55 9.96
C GLY A 203 -3.27 8.74 9.09
N ARG A 204 -3.82 8.52 7.89
CA ARG A 204 -4.05 9.58 6.88
C ARG A 204 -5.27 10.43 7.15
N VAL A 205 -6.27 9.85 7.81
CA VAL A 205 -7.53 10.51 8.13
C VAL A 205 -7.85 10.32 9.62
N PRO A 206 -8.65 11.21 10.22
CA PRO A 206 -9.12 11.01 11.59
C PRO A 206 -9.90 9.69 11.71
N PRO A 207 -9.70 8.88 12.77
CA PRO A 207 -10.33 7.56 12.87
C PRO A 207 -11.86 7.58 12.78
N GLY A 208 -12.50 8.64 13.28
CA GLY A 208 -13.96 8.81 13.20
C GLY A 208 -14.52 8.95 11.78
N THR A 209 -13.67 9.22 10.79
CA THR A 209 -14.04 9.36 9.36
C THR A 209 -13.85 8.08 8.56
N LEU A 210 -13.23 7.05 9.13
CA LEU A 210 -13.16 5.72 8.53
C LEU A 210 -14.55 5.13 8.37
N ARG A 211 -14.74 4.23 7.40
CA ARG A 211 -16.00 3.50 7.21
C ARG A 211 -16.12 2.42 8.29
N ALA A 212 -17.29 2.31 8.90
CA ALA A 212 -17.61 1.29 9.90
C ALA A 212 -18.01 -0.01 9.21
N MET A 213 -17.40 -1.12 9.62
CA MET A 213 -17.55 -2.45 9.01
C MET A 213 -17.44 -3.54 10.08
N GLY A 214 -17.76 -4.78 9.71
CA GLY A 214 -17.62 -5.94 10.59
C GLY A 214 -16.15 -6.30 10.87
N ASP A 215 -15.31 -6.36 9.85
CA ASP A 215 -13.86 -6.55 10.00
C ASP A 215 -13.11 -5.21 10.09
N VAL A 216 -12.17 -5.12 11.03
CA VAL A 216 -11.46 -3.86 11.36
C VAL A 216 -10.53 -3.38 10.25
N ARG A 217 -10.11 -4.27 9.34
CA ARG A 217 -9.17 -3.97 8.25
C ARG A 217 -9.90 -3.53 6.99
N GLY A 218 -11.23 -3.42 6.98
CA GLY A 218 -11.98 -3.13 5.76
C GLY A 218 -11.73 -1.76 5.11
N ASN A 219 -11.00 -0.84 5.76
CA ASN A 219 -10.52 0.41 5.14
C ASN A 219 -9.11 0.31 4.55
N VAL A 220 -8.46 -0.85 4.60
CA VAL A 220 -7.03 -1.00 4.26
C VAL A 220 -6.74 -0.52 2.84
N ASP A 221 -7.54 -0.90 1.85
CA ASP A 221 -7.38 -0.50 0.45
C ASP A 221 -8.74 -0.31 -0.25
N PRO A 222 -8.78 0.37 -1.43
CA PRO A 222 -10.03 0.60 -2.16
C PRO A 222 -10.76 -0.68 -2.58
N PRO A 223 -10.10 -1.73 -3.11
CA PRO A 223 -10.77 -2.97 -3.47
C PRO A 223 -11.53 -3.63 -2.31
N VAL A 224 -10.91 -3.80 -1.14
CA VAL A 224 -11.59 -4.39 0.04
C VAL A 224 -12.77 -3.53 0.47
N LEU A 225 -12.62 -2.21 0.52
CA LEU A 225 -13.68 -1.28 0.89
C LEU A 225 -14.85 -1.29 -0.11
N ALA A 226 -14.56 -1.49 -1.40
CA ALA A 226 -15.57 -1.64 -2.45
C ALA A 226 -16.35 -2.96 -2.30
N PHE A 227 -15.66 -4.08 -2.05
CA PHE A 227 -16.30 -5.37 -1.77
C PHE A 227 -17.19 -5.31 -0.53
N GLN A 228 -16.70 -4.74 0.56
CA GLN A 228 -17.47 -4.52 1.79
C GLN A 228 -18.77 -3.74 1.53
N THR A 229 -18.68 -2.67 0.74
CA THR A 229 -19.83 -1.86 0.37
C THR A 229 -20.83 -2.65 -0.49
N LEU A 230 -20.34 -3.46 -1.44
CA LEU A 230 -21.16 -4.32 -2.28
C LEU A 230 -21.99 -5.30 -1.45
N TRP A 231 -21.38 -5.98 -0.48
CA TRP A 231 -22.08 -7.00 0.31
C TRP A 231 -23.06 -6.44 1.32
N VAL A 232 -22.86 -5.20 1.80
CA VAL A 232 -23.87 -4.49 2.60
C VAL A 232 -25.05 -4.06 1.72
N ARG A 233 -24.80 -3.60 0.50
CA ARG A 233 -25.87 -3.27 -0.46
C ARG A 233 -26.69 -4.50 -0.83
N GLU A 234 -26.03 -5.63 -1.07
CA GLU A 234 -26.73 -6.88 -1.39
C GLU A 234 -27.61 -7.36 -0.23
N HIS A 235 -27.13 -7.27 1.02
CA HIS A 235 -27.97 -7.55 2.17
C HIS A 235 -29.23 -6.66 2.22
N ASN A 236 -29.07 -5.34 2.02
CA ASN A 236 -30.22 -4.43 2.04
C ASN A 236 -31.19 -4.72 0.87
N ARG A 237 -30.68 -5.08 -0.31
CA ARG A 237 -31.49 -5.50 -1.45
C ARG A 237 -32.32 -6.74 -1.14
N LEU A 238 -31.70 -7.75 -0.51
CA LEU A 238 -32.37 -8.98 -0.06
C LEU A 238 -33.43 -8.68 1.01
N ALA A 239 -33.12 -7.84 2.00
CA ALA A 239 -34.08 -7.44 3.02
C ALA A 239 -35.30 -6.72 2.43
N GLU A 240 -35.10 -5.84 1.45
CA GLU A 240 -36.19 -5.17 0.73
C GLU A 240 -37.03 -6.13 -0.13
N GLU A 241 -36.43 -7.19 -0.67
CA GLU A 241 -37.14 -8.24 -1.40
C GLU A 241 -37.98 -9.10 -0.47
N LEU A 242 -37.39 -9.56 0.63
CA LEU A 242 -38.08 -10.33 1.67
C LEU A 242 -39.22 -9.54 2.30
N ALA A 243 -39.06 -8.24 2.54
CA ALA A 243 -40.13 -7.40 3.09
C ALA A 243 -41.32 -7.23 2.13
N ARG A 244 -41.10 -7.33 0.82
CA ARG A 244 -42.17 -7.33 -0.19
C ARG A 244 -42.90 -8.66 -0.26
N GLU A 245 -42.17 -9.76 -0.12
CA GLU A 245 -42.71 -11.12 -0.20
C GLU A 245 -43.37 -11.57 1.11
N HIS A 246 -42.88 -11.06 2.24
CA HIS A 246 -43.33 -11.37 3.60
C HIS A 246 -43.66 -10.09 4.39
N PRO A 247 -44.77 -9.39 4.09
CA PRO A 247 -45.12 -8.12 4.74
C PRO A 247 -45.43 -8.24 6.24
N ASP A 248 -45.63 -9.46 6.74
CA ASP A 248 -45.93 -9.79 8.13
C ASP A 248 -44.69 -10.05 9.00
N TRP A 249 -43.50 -10.14 8.39
CA TRP A 249 -42.25 -10.35 9.12
C TRP A 249 -41.77 -9.07 9.81
N ASP A 250 -41.19 -9.24 11.00
CA ASP A 250 -40.56 -8.15 11.75
C ASP A 250 -39.11 -7.88 11.29
N ASP A 251 -38.48 -6.83 11.85
CA ASP A 251 -37.11 -6.45 11.51
C ASP A 251 -36.11 -7.59 11.72
N GLU A 252 -36.25 -8.36 12.80
CA GLU A 252 -35.31 -9.42 13.15
C GLU A 252 -35.43 -10.60 12.17
N ALA A 253 -36.65 -11.02 11.85
CA ALA A 253 -36.89 -12.07 10.87
C ALA A 253 -36.34 -11.69 9.49
N LEU A 254 -36.61 -10.47 9.02
CA LEU A 254 -36.07 -9.94 7.77
C LEU A 254 -34.54 -9.90 7.78
N PHE A 255 -33.94 -9.39 8.86
CA PHE A 255 -32.49 -9.28 9.00
C PHE A 255 -31.81 -10.64 8.97
N GLN A 256 -32.30 -11.61 9.75
CA GLN A 256 -31.67 -12.94 9.84
C GLN A 256 -31.82 -13.70 8.53
N GLU A 257 -32.97 -13.61 7.85
CA GLU A 257 -33.15 -14.27 6.57
C GLU A 257 -32.29 -13.62 5.48
N ALA A 258 -32.27 -12.28 5.38
CA ALA A 258 -31.39 -11.57 4.45
C ALA A 258 -29.91 -11.87 4.73
N ARG A 259 -29.51 -11.98 6.01
CA ARG A 259 -28.16 -12.38 6.42
C ARG A 259 -27.84 -13.81 5.98
N LYS A 260 -28.75 -14.76 6.20
CA LYS A 260 -28.58 -16.17 5.80
C LYS A 260 -28.34 -16.30 4.30
N TRP A 261 -29.17 -15.64 3.48
CA TRP A 261 -29.02 -15.62 2.02
C TRP A 261 -27.73 -14.93 1.57
N ASN A 262 -27.39 -13.79 2.16
CA ASN A 262 -26.16 -13.08 1.81
C ASN A 262 -24.90 -13.87 2.16
N ILE A 263 -24.90 -14.59 3.29
CA ILE A 263 -23.81 -15.51 3.67
C ILE A 263 -23.71 -16.65 2.66
N ALA A 264 -24.83 -17.26 2.27
CA ALA A 264 -24.81 -18.32 1.27
C ALA A 264 -24.22 -17.82 -0.07
N LEU A 265 -24.58 -16.61 -0.52
CA LEU A 265 -23.99 -16.00 -1.71
C LEU A 265 -22.48 -15.76 -1.56
N GLN A 266 -22.01 -15.30 -0.39
CA GLN A 266 -20.58 -15.17 -0.10
C GLN A 266 -19.87 -16.53 -0.09
N GLN A 267 -20.49 -17.58 0.45
CA GLN A 267 -19.96 -18.95 0.42
C GLN A 267 -19.93 -19.51 -1.01
N VAL A 268 -20.86 -19.12 -1.89
CA VAL A 268 -20.76 -19.44 -3.33
C VAL A 268 -19.64 -18.65 -3.98
N GLU A 269 -19.46 -17.36 -3.70
CA GLU A 269 -18.32 -16.58 -4.22
C GLU A 269 -16.99 -17.17 -3.77
N TRP A 270 -16.90 -17.59 -2.49
CA TRP A 270 -15.77 -18.34 -1.96
C TRP A 270 -15.61 -19.68 -2.69
N ARG A 271 -16.70 -20.42 -2.89
CA ARG A 271 -16.69 -21.64 -3.70
C ARG A 271 -16.22 -21.37 -5.13
N VAL A 272 -16.68 -20.33 -5.82
CA VAL A 272 -16.25 -20.00 -7.19
C VAL A 272 -14.80 -19.56 -7.23
N CYS A 273 -14.36 -18.79 -6.23
CA CYS A 273 -12.94 -18.54 -6.00
C CYS A 273 -12.17 -19.86 -5.94
N PHE A 274 -12.71 -20.91 -5.33
CA PHE A 274 -12.03 -22.21 -5.17
C PHE A 274 -12.29 -23.29 -6.23
N TYR A 275 -13.36 -23.19 -7.02
CA TYR A 275 -13.78 -24.19 -8.01
C TYR A 275 -13.73 -23.68 -9.45
N GLU A 276 -13.58 -22.38 -9.67
CA GLU A 276 -13.42 -21.78 -11.00
C GLU A 276 -12.10 -21.02 -11.10
N TYR A 277 -11.72 -20.28 -10.07
CA TYR A 277 -10.43 -19.57 -10.02
C TYR A 277 -9.31 -20.46 -9.46
N MET A 278 -9.51 -21.17 -8.34
CA MET A 278 -8.41 -21.95 -7.76
C MET A 278 -8.03 -23.21 -8.54
N PRO A 279 -8.84 -23.82 -9.43
CA PRO A 279 -8.31 -24.82 -10.36
C PRO A 279 -7.35 -24.22 -11.38
N ALA A 280 -7.52 -22.95 -11.77
CA ALA A 280 -6.53 -22.19 -12.53
C ALA A 280 -5.32 -21.77 -11.67
N LEU A 281 -5.49 -21.74 -10.34
CA LEU A 281 -4.43 -21.70 -9.35
C LEU A 281 -3.95 -23.11 -8.91
N GLY A 282 -4.45 -24.20 -9.50
CA GLY A 282 -4.07 -25.60 -9.27
C GLY A 282 -4.62 -26.32 -8.04
N ILE A 283 -5.52 -25.73 -7.26
CA ILE A 283 -6.25 -26.42 -6.19
C ILE A 283 -7.51 -27.04 -6.80
N ARG A 284 -7.59 -28.38 -6.80
CA ARG A 284 -8.74 -29.13 -7.28
C ARG A 284 -9.41 -29.82 -6.10
N LEU A 285 -10.54 -29.28 -5.67
CA LEU A 285 -11.27 -29.81 -4.53
C LEU A 285 -12.24 -30.91 -4.97
N PRO A 286 -12.41 -31.99 -4.18
CA PRO A 286 -13.51 -32.92 -4.40
C PRO A 286 -14.87 -32.20 -4.27
N PRO A 287 -15.92 -32.70 -4.93
CA PRO A 287 -17.29 -32.25 -4.66
C PRO A 287 -17.61 -32.34 -3.17
N TYR A 288 -18.42 -31.40 -2.68
CA TYR A 288 -18.92 -31.47 -1.31
C TYR A 288 -19.75 -32.75 -1.12
N ALA A 289 -19.48 -33.49 -0.05
CA ALA A 289 -20.16 -34.74 0.24
C ALA A 289 -21.24 -34.53 1.32
N ALA A 290 -20.83 -34.09 2.52
CA ALA A 290 -21.69 -33.79 3.64
C ALA A 290 -20.87 -33.07 4.73
N TYR A 291 -21.57 -32.47 5.68
CA TYR A 291 -20.95 -31.98 6.91
C TYR A 291 -20.32 -33.13 7.71
N ASN A 292 -19.13 -32.90 8.26
CA ASN A 292 -18.42 -33.87 9.08
C ASN A 292 -18.05 -33.26 10.43
N ALA A 293 -18.80 -33.64 11.48
CA ALA A 293 -18.57 -33.20 12.85
C ALA A 293 -17.20 -33.57 13.44
N SER A 294 -16.47 -34.50 12.81
CA SER A 294 -15.13 -34.91 13.26
C SER A 294 -14.01 -34.04 12.70
N VAL A 295 -14.32 -33.12 11.78
CA VAL A 295 -13.36 -32.20 11.17
C VAL A 295 -13.21 -30.96 12.05
N ASN A 296 -11.97 -30.53 12.27
CA ASN A 296 -11.68 -29.29 12.99
C ASN A 296 -11.52 -28.12 12.00
N PRO A 297 -12.48 -27.17 11.93
CA PRO A 297 -12.44 -26.06 10.98
C PRO A 297 -11.50 -24.92 11.40
N SER A 298 -10.88 -24.97 12.58
CA SER A 298 -9.98 -23.91 13.06
C SER A 298 -8.88 -23.57 12.04
N ILE A 299 -8.53 -22.30 11.95
CA ILE A 299 -7.48 -21.85 11.05
C ILE A 299 -6.11 -22.30 11.57
N ASP A 300 -5.34 -22.96 10.71
CA ASP A 300 -3.96 -23.34 10.96
C ASP A 300 -3.05 -22.10 10.95
N THR A 301 -2.12 -22.05 11.91
CA THR A 301 -1.09 -21.02 11.98
C THR A 301 -0.22 -21.02 10.73
N PHE A 302 0.14 -22.17 10.16
CA PHE A 302 0.91 -22.20 8.91
C PHE A 302 0.11 -21.59 7.76
N PHE A 303 -1.18 -21.91 7.65
CA PHE A 303 -2.06 -21.34 6.64
C PHE A 303 -2.12 -19.81 6.70
N SER A 304 -2.55 -19.25 7.85
CA SER A 304 -2.74 -17.80 8.06
C SER A 304 -1.44 -16.99 8.03
N THR A 305 -0.34 -17.61 8.45
CA THR A 305 0.96 -16.94 8.54
C THR A 305 1.77 -17.02 7.26
N VAL A 306 1.60 -18.09 6.48
CA VAL A 306 2.48 -18.43 5.36
C VAL A 306 1.70 -18.54 4.07
N SER A 307 0.87 -19.57 3.90
CA SER A 307 0.32 -19.89 2.58
C SER A 307 -0.74 -18.90 2.12
N TYR A 308 -1.65 -18.45 2.99
CA TYR A 308 -2.73 -17.52 2.60
C TYR A 308 -2.24 -16.10 2.32
N ARG A 309 -0.99 -15.79 2.70
CA ARG A 309 -0.30 -14.53 2.39
C ARG A 309 0.30 -14.49 0.98
N TYR A 310 0.04 -15.50 0.16
CA TYR A 310 0.49 -15.54 -1.23
C TYR A 310 -0.05 -14.35 -2.05
N GLY A 311 -1.29 -13.93 -1.79
CA GLY A 311 -1.97 -12.88 -2.55
C GLY A 311 -1.25 -11.54 -2.52
N HIS A 312 -0.38 -11.31 -1.53
CA HIS A 312 0.42 -10.10 -1.46
C HIS A 312 1.42 -9.94 -2.61
N SER A 313 1.89 -11.02 -3.25
CA SER A 313 2.74 -10.92 -4.45
C SER A 313 1.93 -10.68 -5.73
N GLU A 314 0.61 -10.89 -5.67
CA GLU A 314 -0.31 -10.65 -6.79
C GLU A 314 -0.77 -9.18 -6.87
N ILE A 315 -0.46 -8.37 -5.85
CA ILE A 315 -0.87 -6.96 -5.75
C ILE A 315 -0.12 -6.09 -6.79
N ASN A 316 -0.87 -5.19 -7.44
CA ASN A 316 -0.34 -4.18 -8.35
C ASN A 316 -0.08 -2.83 -7.66
N ASP A 317 0.81 -2.01 -8.22
CA ASP A 317 1.06 -0.63 -7.76
C ASP A 317 -0.12 0.32 -8.02
N VAL A 318 -0.91 0.01 -9.05
CA VAL A 318 -2.02 0.84 -9.56
C VAL A 318 -3.32 0.05 -9.53
N ILE A 319 -4.36 0.66 -8.97
CA ILE A 319 -5.73 0.17 -9.01
C ILE A 319 -6.46 0.88 -10.15
N LEU A 320 -6.93 0.11 -11.13
CA LEU A 320 -7.68 0.64 -12.25
C LEU A 320 -9.08 1.10 -11.80
N ARG A 321 -9.54 2.21 -12.37
CA ARG A 321 -10.90 2.73 -12.17
C ARG A 321 -11.55 2.96 -13.53
N ILE A 322 -12.54 2.14 -13.84
CA ILE A 322 -13.15 2.05 -15.17
C ILE A 322 -14.63 2.43 -15.11
N ASP A 323 -15.09 3.31 -15.99
CA ASP A 323 -16.48 3.73 -16.11
C ASP A 323 -17.36 2.71 -16.85
N ASP A 324 -18.66 2.99 -16.99
CA ASP A 324 -19.60 2.10 -17.69
C ASP A 324 -19.32 1.93 -19.19
N SER A 325 -18.51 2.82 -19.77
CA SER A 325 -18.08 2.75 -21.17
C SER A 325 -16.77 2.01 -21.38
N GLY A 326 -16.20 1.42 -20.31
CA GLY A 326 -14.93 0.71 -20.37
C GLY A 326 -13.71 1.65 -20.44
N ARG A 327 -13.87 2.93 -20.11
CA ARG A 327 -12.79 3.93 -20.13
C ARG A 327 -12.38 4.32 -18.72
N GLU A 328 -11.18 4.87 -18.59
CA GLU A 328 -10.72 5.47 -17.34
C GLU A 328 -11.70 6.58 -16.87
N VAL A 329 -12.03 6.57 -15.57
CA VAL A 329 -12.87 7.61 -14.97
C VAL A 329 -12.17 8.98 -14.98
N PRO A 330 -12.91 10.10 -14.99
CA PRO A 330 -12.32 11.45 -14.94
C PRO A 330 -11.38 11.70 -13.75
N GLN A 331 -11.56 10.97 -12.65
CA GLN A 331 -10.73 11.06 -11.45
C GLN A 331 -9.37 10.35 -11.60
N GLY A 332 -9.14 9.61 -12.70
CA GLY A 332 -7.91 8.87 -12.99
C GLY A 332 -7.88 7.44 -12.47
N HIS A 333 -6.73 6.77 -12.47
CA HIS A 333 -6.49 5.55 -11.69
C HIS A 333 -6.03 5.88 -10.25
N LEU A 334 -5.85 4.87 -9.38
CA LEU A 334 -5.38 5.09 -8.01
C LEU A 334 -4.01 4.44 -7.80
N MET A 335 -3.06 5.20 -7.27
CA MET A 335 -1.82 4.63 -6.73
C MET A 335 -2.13 3.99 -5.38
N LEU A 336 -1.88 2.69 -5.23
CA LEU A 336 -2.19 1.96 -3.98
C LEU A 336 -1.48 2.58 -2.77
N MET A 337 -0.22 2.99 -2.95
CA MET A 337 0.55 3.70 -1.92
C MET A 337 -0.12 4.98 -1.40
N GLN A 338 -1.05 5.57 -2.15
CA GLN A 338 -1.78 6.79 -1.77
C GLN A 338 -3.14 6.50 -1.11
N ALA A 339 -3.68 5.31 -1.34
CA ALA A 339 -5.04 4.96 -0.99
C ALA A 339 -5.19 4.28 0.38
N TYR A 340 -4.12 3.72 0.94
CA TYR A 340 -4.19 2.97 2.19
C TYR A 340 -4.89 3.74 3.33
N PHE A 341 -5.93 3.15 3.93
CA PHE A 341 -6.71 3.74 5.03
C PHE A 341 -7.26 5.15 4.73
N ASN A 342 -7.54 5.45 3.46
CA ASN A 342 -8.06 6.75 3.05
C ASN A 342 -9.36 6.60 2.25
N PRO A 343 -10.53 6.54 2.93
CA PRO A 343 -11.81 6.42 2.27
C PRO A 343 -12.15 7.63 1.38
N ASN A 344 -11.59 8.82 1.65
CA ASN A 344 -11.83 10.00 0.80
C ASN A 344 -11.23 9.81 -0.60
N VAL A 345 -10.03 9.25 -0.67
CA VAL A 345 -9.35 8.92 -1.93
C VAL A 345 -9.99 7.68 -2.57
N SER A 346 -10.19 6.62 -1.78
CA SER A 346 -10.72 5.34 -2.24
C SER A 346 -12.11 5.47 -2.87
N LEU A 347 -12.96 6.34 -2.30
CA LEU A 347 -14.33 6.57 -2.76
C LEU A 347 -14.47 7.79 -3.67
N SER A 348 -13.38 8.43 -4.11
CA SER A 348 -13.44 9.68 -4.90
C SER A 348 -14.28 9.55 -6.18
N ALA A 349 -14.37 8.34 -6.76
CA ALA A 349 -15.19 8.01 -7.92
C ALA A 349 -16.34 7.00 -7.62
N GLY A 350 -16.65 6.75 -6.35
CA GLY A 350 -17.53 5.65 -5.95
C GLY A 350 -16.81 4.30 -5.91
N VAL A 351 -17.57 3.22 -5.71
CA VAL A 351 -17.02 1.86 -5.59
C VAL A 351 -17.08 1.10 -6.91
N GLU A 352 -18.03 1.46 -7.78
CA GLU A 352 -18.31 0.80 -9.04
C GLU A 352 -17.12 0.83 -9.99
N PRO A 353 -16.39 1.96 -10.16
CA PRO A 353 -15.22 1.95 -11.04
C PRO A 353 -14.08 1.08 -10.57
N VAL A 354 -13.90 0.95 -9.25
CA VAL A 354 -12.92 0.03 -8.66
C VAL A 354 -13.33 -1.41 -8.98
N LEU A 355 -14.59 -1.78 -8.71
CA LEU A 355 -15.10 -3.12 -9.00
C LEU A 355 -14.98 -3.49 -10.48
N ARG A 356 -15.28 -2.57 -11.41
CA ARG A 356 -15.06 -2.79 -12.86
C ARG A 356 -13.57 -2.94 -13.18
N GLY A 357 -12.72 -2.13 -12.56
CA GLY A 357 -11.27 -2.18 -12.70
C GLY A 357 -10.69 -3.55 -12.35
N LEU A 358 -11.14 -4.18 -11.26
CA LEU A 358 -10.72 -5.52 -10.85
C LEU A 358 -11.03 -6.59 -11.92
N THR A 359 -12.10 -6.39 -12.68
CA THR A 359 -12.47 -7.32 -13.78
C THR A 359 -11.76 -7.03 -15.10
N THR A 360 -10.91 -6.00 -15.13
CA THR A 360 -10.14 -5.61 -16.32
C THR A 360 -8.63 -5.77 -16.10
N ASN A 361 -8.18 -5.50 -14.87
CA ASN A 361 -6.76 -5.55 -14.51
C ASN A 361 -6.25 -6.98 -14.45
N VAL A 362 -4.95 -7.16 -14.72
CA VAL A 362 -4.27 -8.45 -14.57
C VAL A 362 -3.46 -8.42 -13.29
N GLN A 363 -3.65 -9.40 -12.43
CA GLN A 363 -2.89 -9.52 -11.18
C GLN A 363 -1.45 -10.00 -11.41
N GLY A 364 -0.59 -9.79 -10.41
CA GLY A 364 0.75 -10.37 -10.37
C GLY A 364 0.74 -11.90 -10.22
N MET A 365 1.92 -12.51 -10.37
CA MET A 365 2.13 -13.94 -10.16
C MET A 365 2.48 -14.24 -8.70
N VAL A 366 2.25 -15.49 -8.27
CA VAL A 366 2.65 -15.96 -6.95
C VAL A 366 4.15 -16.25 -6.92
N GLU A 367 4.94 -15.24 -6.56
CA GLU A 367 6.40 -15.28 -6.62
C GLU A 367 7.01 -14.45 -5.49
N PRO A 368 8.31 -14.60 -5.17
CA PRO A 368 8.98 -13.76 -4.18
C PRO A 368 9.30 -12.36 -4.75
N ARG A 369 8.40 -11.78 -5.55
CA ARG A 369 8.49 -10.46 -6.19
C ARG A 369 7.22 -9.68 -5.91
N PHE A 370 7.36 -8.41 -5.53
CA PHE A 370 6.27 -7.61 -4.99
C PHE A 370 6.26 -6.22 -5.64
N ALA A 371 5.06 -5.67 -5.80
CA ALA A 371 4.88 -4.27 -6.18
C ALA A 371 5.51 -3.33 -5.14
N SER A 372 6.03 -2.20 -5.60
CA SER A 372 6.72 -1.24 -4.73
C SER A 372 5.77 -0.67 -3.65
N ALA A 373 4.48 -0.52 -3.99
CA ALA A 373 3.42 -0.05 -3.11
C ALA A 373 3.23 -0.91 -1.84
N VAL A 374 3.59 -2.20 -1.88
CA VAL A 374 3.55 -3.10 -0.71
C VAL A 374 4.96 -3.40 -0.17
N GLN A 375 6.00 -3.36 -1.01
CA GLN A 375 7.35 -3.69 -0.58
C GLN A 375 8.09 -2.52 0.06
N ASN A 376 7.84 -1.27 -0.37
CA ASN A 376 8.57 -0.09 0.10
C ASN A 376 7.65 0.98 0.67
N PHE A 377 6.38 0.99 0.29
CA PHE A 377 5.44 2.06 0.67
C PHE A 377 4.22 1.54 1.43
N LEU A 378 4.33 0.36 2.06
CA LEU A 378 3.22 -0.18 2.85
C LEU A 378 2.85 0.81 3.95
N PHE A 379 1.63 1.33 3.86
CA PHE A 379 1.00 2.25 4.83
C PHE A 379 1.71 3.60 5.02
N GLY A 380 2.75 3.92 4.26
CA GLY A 380 3.47 5.17 4.49
C GLY A 380 4.78 5.31 3.73
N LEU A 381 5.44 6.45 3.95
CA LEU A 381 6.75 6.71 3.34
C LEU A 381 7.88 6.03 4.11
N PRO A 382 8.91 5.50 3.42
CA PRO A 382 10.11 4.97 4.05
C PRO A 382 10.71 5.94 5.07
N GLY A 383 11.05 5.42 6.25
CA GLY A 383 11.70 6.21 7.31
C GLY A 383 10.79 7.18 8.07
N VAL A 384 9.49 7.25 7.75
CA VAL A 384 8.48 7.99 8.52
C VAL A 384 7.53 7.01 9.19
N ASN A 385 6.61 6.42 8.42
CA ASN A 385 5.59 5.46 8.87
C ASN A 385 5.43 4.27 7.91
N GLY A 386 6.20 4.23 6.81
CA GLY A 386 6.16 3.15 5.83
C GLY A 386 6.83 1.86 6.32
N SER A 387 6.42 0.74 5.73
CA SER A 387 6.95 -0.59 6.02
C SER A 387 7.08 -1.43 4.74
N ASP A 388 7.59 -2.65 4.88
CA ASP A 388 7.79 -3.61 3.81
C ASP A 388 6.95 -4.87 4.11
N LEU A 389 5.88 -5.09 3.34
CA LEU A 389 4.96 -6.20 3.55
C LEU A 389 5.64 -7.56 3.41
N PHE A 390 6.56 -7.70 2.45
CA PHE A 390 7.27 -8.94 2.22
C PHE A 390 8.19 -9.26 3.41
N ALA A 391 8.97 -8.29 3.88
CA ALA A 391 9.79 -8.43 5.07
C ALA A 391 8.95 -8.69 6.34
N ARG A 392 7.79 -8.03 6.48
CA ARG A 392 6.86 -8.27 7.60
C ARG A 392 6.31 -9.69 7.61
N ASN A 393 5.98 -10.26 6.45
CA ASN A 393 5.47 -11.64 6.37
C ASN A 393 6.55 -12.66 6.78
N ILE A 394 7.80 -12.45 6.36
CA ILE A 394 8.95 -13.25 6.81
C ILE A 394 9.11 -13.14 8.33
N GLN A 395 9.12 -11.91 8.85
CA GLN A 395 9.29 -11.67 10.28
C GLN A 395 8.11 -12.22 11.10
N ARG A 396 6.89 -12.20 10.57
CA ARG A 396 5.69 -12.81 11.18
C ARG A 396 5.79 -14.33 11.22
N GLY A 397 6.32 -14.97 10.17
CA GLY A 397 6.66 -16.40 10.19
C GLY A 397 7.64 -16.74 11.31
N ARG A 398 8.69 -15.94 11.49
CA ARG A 398 9.67 -16.12 12.57
C ARG A 398 9.06 -15.87 13.96
N ASP A 399 8.21 -14.85 14.08
CA ASP A 399 7.48 -14.51 15.30
C ASP A 399 6.57 -15.65 15.77
N HIS A 400 5.82 -16.25 14.84
CA HIS A 400 4.93 -17.38 15.08
C HIS A 400 5.65 -18.73 15.16
N GLY A 401 6.98 -18.74 15.02
CA GLY A 401 7.77 -19.96 15.16
C GLY A 401 7.58 -20.95 14.01
N ILE A 402 7.25 -20.47 12.81
CA ILE A 402 7.11 -21.32 11.62
C ILE A 402 8.45 -22.02 11.34
N PRO A 403 8.45 -23.37 11.23
CA PRO A 403 9.65 -24.12 10.90
C PRO A 403 10.25 -23.72 9.53
N PRO A 404 11.52 -24.06 9.27
CA PRO A 404 12.08 -23.90 7.93
C PRO A 404 11.28 -24.65 6.86
N TYR A 405 11.44 -24.22 5.62
CA TYR A 405 10.73 -24.71 4.43
C TYR A 405 10.65 -26.25 4.34
N ASN A 406 11.78 -26.96 4.37
CA ASN A 406 11.78 -28.41 4.25
C ASN A 406 11.15 -29.14 5.46
N ALA A 407 11.16 -28.52 6.65
CA ALA A 407 10.44 -29.06 7.81
C ALA A 407 8.92 -28.94 7.61
N CYS A 408 8.45 -27.81 7.06
CA CYS A 408 7.03 -27.63 6.71
C CYS A 408 6.60 -28.61 5.61
N ARG A 409 7.45 -28.86 4.60
CA ARG A 409 7.20 -29.88 3.56
C ARG A 409 6.99 -31.26 4.17
N ARG A 410 7.89 -31.70 5.04
CA ARG A 410 7.77 -33.00 5.73
C ARG A 410 6.49 -33.09 6.56
N ALA A 411 6.11 -32.01 7.27
CA ALA A 411 4.88 -31.95 8.04
C ALA A 411 3.61 -32.13 7.18
N LEU A 412 3.63 -31.65 5.94
CA LEU A 412 2.55 -31.81 4.96
C LEU A 412 2.72 -33.05 4.05
N GLY A 413 3.63 -33.98 4.40
CA GLY A 413 3.84 -35.22 3.65
C GLY A 413 4.56 -35.05 2.30
N LEU A 414 5.18 -33.90 2.05
CA LEU A 414 5.91 -33.60 0.82
C LEU A 414 7.40 -33.96 0.95
N PRO A 415 8.05 -34.44 -0.12
CA PRO A 415 9.49 -34.71 -0.11
C PRO A 415 10.28 -33.40 0.05
N PRO A 416 11.37 -33.38 0.82
CA PRO A 416 12.24 -32.21 0.93
C PRO A 416 12.93 -31.91 -0.41
N VAL A 417 13.28 -30.65 -0.63
CA VAL A 417 14.04 -30.19 -1.80
C VAL A 417 15.51 -30.05 -1.41
N ALA A 418 16.43 -30.57 -2.23
CA ALA A 418 17.86 -30.61 -1.90
C ALA A 418 18.58 -29.29 -2.21
N THR A 419 18.20 -28.60 -3.29
CA THR A 419 18.87 -27.38 -3.76
C THR A 419 17.88 -26.31 -4.25
N PHE A 420 18.30 -25.04 -4.24
CA PHE A 420 17.44 -23.96 -4.78
C PHE A 420 17.22 -24.05 -6.30
N ALA A 421 18.13 -24.68 -7.06
CA ALA A 421 17.93 -24.96 -8.49
C ALA A 421 16.85 -26.03 -8.73
N GLU A 422 16.66 -26.94 -7.78
CA GLU A 422 15.53 -27.87 -7.78
C GLU A 422 14.22 -27.15 -7.40
N LEU A 423 14.29 -26.19 -6.46
CA LEU A 423 13.15 -25.42 -5.96
C LEU A 423 12.47 -24.58 -7.04
N THR A 424 13.25 -23.83 -7.84
CA THR A 424 12.73 -22.83 -8.80
C THR A 424 13.42 -22.94 -10.15
N ASN A 425 12.71 -22.60 -11.24
CA ASN A 425 13.30 -22.47 -12.58
C ASN A 425 13.97 -21.10 -12.77
N ASP A 426 13.74 -20.16 -11.85
CA ASP A 426 14.33 -18.84 -11.90
C ASP A 426 15.75 -18.86 -11.33
N THR A 427 16.73 -18.84 -12.23
CA THR A 427 18.15 -18.95 -11.84
C THR A 427 18.62 -17.77 -10.99
N ALA A 428 18.03 -16.58 -11.14
CA ALA A 428 18.37 -15.41 -10.33
C ALA A 428 17.83 -15.56 -8.91
N VAL A 429 16.58 -15.99 -8.77
CA VAL A 429 15.99 -16.31 -7.46
C VAL A 429 16.76 -17.45 -6.79
N ALA A 430 17.09 -18.52 -7.52
CA ALA A 430 17.86 -19.64 -6.97
C ALA A 430 19.24 -19.20 -6.45
N ALA A 431 19.94 -18.35 -7.21
CA ALA A 431 21.24 -17.81 -6.81
C ALA A 431 21.12 -16.91 -5.58
N ALA A 432 20.12 -16.01 -5.54
CA ALA A 432 19.86 -15.14 -4.39
C ALA A 432 19.54 -15.95 -3.13
N LEU A 433 18.67 -16.97 -3.23
CA LEU A 433 18.34 -17.85 -2.10
C LEU A 433 19.56 -18.65 -1.62
N THR A 434 20.41 -19.12 -2.54
CA THR A 434 21.68 -19.80 -2.20
C THR A 434 22.60 -18.87 -1.40
N GLN A 435 22.73 -17.62 -1.84
CA GLN A 435 23.54 -16.62 -1.14
C GLN A 435 22.98 -16.26 0.24
N LEU A 436 21.66 -16.15 0.37
CA LEU A 436 21.01 -15.74 1.61
C LEU A 436 20.94 -16.87 2.64
N TYR A 437 20.55 -18.08 2.23
CA TYR A 437 20.22 -19.17 3.14
C TYR A 437 21.22 -20.33 3.10
N GLY A 438 22.02 -20.44 2.04
CA GLY A 438 22.89 -21.59 1.79
C GLY A 438 22.12 -22.83 1.32
N THR A 439 21.12 -23.28 2.07
CA THR A 439 20.33 -24.50 1.76
C THR A 439 18.82 -24.31 1.97
N PRO A 440 17.96 -25.09 1.31
CA PRO A 440 16.51 -25.04 1.55
C PRO A 440 16.09 -25.41 2.99
N ASP A 441 16.92 -26.12 3.77
CA ASP A 441 16.61 -26.49 5.17
C ASP A 441 16.69 -25.31 6.16
N SER A 442 17.28 -24.18 5.77
CA SER A 442 17.33 -22.96 6.58
C SER A 442 16.38 -21.86 6.08
N CYS A 443 15.77 -22.06 4.91
CA CYS A 443 14.90 -21.08 4.26
C CYS A 443 13.60 -20.84 5.03
N ASP A 444 13.20 -19.57 5.18
CA ASP A 444 11.88 -19.23 5.71
C ASP A 444 10.79 -19.79 4.77
N ALA A 445 9.81 -20.52 5.32
CA ALA A 445 8.82 -21.25 4.52
C ALA A 445 8.01 -20.35 3.58
N TYR A 446 7.75 -19.10 3.98
CA TYR A 446 7.06 -18.12 3.14
C TYR A 446 7.83 -17.79 1.86
N VAL A 447 9.15 -17.57 1.99
CA VAL A 447 10.01 -17.19 0.87
C VAL A 447 10.14 -18.36 -0.10
N CYS A 448 10.46 -19.54 0.41
CA CYS A 448 10.64 -20.71 -0.45
C CYS A 448 9.33 -21.25 -1.02
N GLY A 449 8.21 -21.15 -0.28
CA GLY A 449 6.89 -21.51 -0.79
C GLY A 449 6.45 -20.62 -1.97
N LEU A 450 6.75 -19.32 -1.94
CA LEU A 450 6.56 -18.43 -3.09
C LEU A 450 7.48 -18.78 -4.27
N ALA A 451 8.71 -19.22 -4.00
CA ALA A 451 9.71 -19.53 -5.02
C ALA A 451 9.50 -20.89 -5.70
N GLU A 452 8.71 -21.80 -5.12
CA GLU A 452 8.48 -23.14 -5.67
C GLU A 452 8.05 -23.10 -7.13
N LYS A 453 8.56 -24.06 -7.92
CA LYS A 453 8.02 -24.41 -9.24
C LYS A 453 6.53 -24.66 -9.13
N LYS A 454 5.78 -24.00 -10.00
CA LYS A 454 4.32 -24.11 -10.00
C LYS A 454 3.91 -25.48 -10.50
N LEU A 455 2.84 -26.03 -9.92
CA LEU A 455 2.19 -27.22 -10.45
C LEU A 455 1.62 -26.92 -11.85
N PRO A 456 1.40 -27.92 -12.70
CA PRO A 456 0.71 -27.72 -13.98
C PRO A 456 -0.65 -27.05 -13.77
N ASP A 457 -0.92 -26.01 -14.57
CA ASP A 457 -2.13 -25.18 -14.48
C ASP A 457 -2.37 -24.60 -13.06
N SER A 458 -1.28 -24.21 -12.38
CA SER A 458 -1.30 -23.71 -11.00
C SER A 458 -0.52 -22.42 -10.82
N HIS A 459 -0.94 -21.61 -9.84
CA HIS A 459 -0.14 -20.51 -9.30
C HIS A 459 0.63 -20.94 -8.04
N PHE A 460 0.33 -22.12 -7.51
CA PHE A 460 0.96 -22.64 -6.30
C PHE A 460 2.04 -23.66 -6.64
N GLY A 461 3.11 -23.61 -5.86
CA GLY A 461 3.95 -24.78 -5.69
C GLY A 461 3.29 -25.83 -4.79
N PRO A 462 3.86 -27.04 -4.70
CA PRO A 462 3.32 -28.13 -3.89
C PRO A 462 3.03 -27.77 -2.43
N LEU A 463 3.88 -26.95 -1.77
CA LEU A 463 3.73 -26.61 -0.36
C LEU A 463 2.49 -25.75 -0.11
N PHE A 464 2.34 -24.67 -0.86
CA PHE A 464 1.17 -23.80 -0.72
C PHE A 464 -0.09 -24.52 -1.17
N ASN A 465 -0.03 -25.30 -2.25
CA ASN A 465 -1.17 -26.07 -2.72
C ASN A 465 -1.70 -27.05 -1.64
N ALA A 466 -0.82 -27.80 -0.99
CA ALA A 466 -1.19 -28.74 0.06
C ALA A 466 -1.84 -28.03 1.26
N SER A 467 -1.23 -26.95 1.76
CA SER A 467 -1.75 -26.16 2.89
C SER A 467 -3.11 -25.53 2.61
N MET A 468 -3.25 -24.91 1.43
CA MET A 468 -4.49 -24.23 1.02
C MET A 468 -5.63 -25.23 0.82
N THR A 469 -5.33 -26.40 0.24
CA THR A 469 -6.31 -27.48 0.05
C THR A 469 -6.81 -28.02 1.38
N ASP A 470 -5.90 -28.33 2.31
CA ASP A 470 -6.24 -28.83 3.64
C ASP A 470 -7.15 -27.85 4.40
N GLN A 471 -6.74 -26.59 4.52
CA GLN A 471 -7.49 -25.61 5.30
C GLN A 471 -8.88 -25.37 4.70
N TYR A 472 -8.99 -25.27 3.37
CA TYR A 472 -10.28 -25.05 2.72
C TYR A 472 -11.25 -26.20 3.00
N LEU A 473 -10.80 -27.45 2.83
CA LEU A 473 -11.62 -28.62 3.10
C LEU A 473 -12.08 -28.66 4.56
N ARG A 474 -11.20 -28.31 5.50
CA ARG A 474 -11.56 -28.28 6.91
C ARG A 474 -12.62 -27.23 7.24
N VAL A 475 -12.53 -26.04 6.66
CA VAL A 475 -13.56 -24.99 6.84
C VAL A 475 -14.88 -25.42 6.21
N ARG A 476 -14.86 -25.89 4.95
CA ARG A 476 -16.08 -26.29 4.23
C ARG A 476 -16.78 -27.49 4.88
N ASP A 477 -16.04 -28.56 5.16
CA ASP A 477 -16.62 -29.83 5.64
C ASP A 477 -16.91 -29.79 7.14
N GLY A 478 -16.24 -28.90 7.89
CA GLY A 478 -16.46 -28.66 9.31
C GLY A 478 -17.50 -27.58 9.62
N ASP A 479 -18.09 -26.93 8.61
CA ASP A 479 -19.13 -25.91 8.80
C ASP A 479 -20.54 -26.51 8.73
N TRP A 480 -21.26 -26.46 9.85
CA TRP A 480 -22.66 -26.87 9.92
C TRP A 480 -23.58 -25.98 9.09
N TYR A 481 -23.24 -24.69 8.95
CA TYR A 481 -24.02 -23.68 8.23
C TYR A 481 -23.58 -23.53 6.77
N TYR A 482 -22.71 -24.41 6.27
CA TYR A 482 -22.37 -24.43 4.85
C TYR A 482 -23.64 -24.58 4.01
N PHE A 483 -23.81 -23.74 3.00
CA PHE A 483 -25.08 -23.62 2.27
C PHE A 483 -25.51 -24.92 1.56
N GLU A 484 -24.58 -25.83 1.23
CA GLU A 484 -24.90 -27.13 0.65
C GLU A 484 -25.24 -28.22 1.70
N ASN A 485 -25.11 -27.94 3.00
CA ASN A 485 -25.41 -28.90 4.06
C ASN A 485 -26.91 -29.08 4.26
N LYS A 486 -27.52 -30.00 3.52
CA LYS A 486 -28.96 -30.30 3.62
C LYS A 486 -29.44 -30.69 5.03
N ALA A 487 -28.55 -31.18 5.90
CA ALA A 487 -28.90 -31.61 7.25
C ALA A 487 -29.27 -30.45 8.18
N ASN A 488 -28.87 -29.21 7.85
CA ASN A 488 -29.21 -28.03 8.65
C ASN A 488 -30.61 -27.47 8.33
N GLY A 489 -31.24 -27.90 7.22
CA GLY A 489 -32.54 -27.42 6.78
C GLY A 489 -32.60 -25.93 6.42
N ALA A 490 -31.45 -25.27 6.19
CA ALA A 490 -31.36 -23.84 5.92
C ALA A 490 -31.89 -23.46 4.53
N PHE A 491 -31.70 -24.36 3.56
CA PHE A 491 -32.10 -24.22 2.16
C PHE A 491 -32.64 -25.54 1.60
N THR A 492 -33.63 -25.44 0.72
CA THR A 492 -34.16 -26.51 -0.12
C THR A 492 -33.21 -26.83 -1.29
N ASP A 493 -33.45 -27.94 -1.98
CA ASP A 493 -32.64 -28.32 -3.14
C ASP A 493 -32.76 -27.31 -4.29
N GLU A 494 -33.95 -26.74 -4.49
CA GLU A 494 -34.22 -25.68 -5.44
C GLU A 494 -33.49 -24.38 -5.09
N GLU A 495 -33.48 -23.99 -3.82
CA GLU A 495 -32.76 -22.80 -3.34
C GLU A 495 -31.23 -22.98 -3.45
N ILE A 496 -30.69 -24.16 -3.12
CA ILE A 496 -29.26 -24.45 -3.31
C ILE A 496 -28.89 -24.36 -4.80
N ALA A 497 -29.74 -24.87 -5.70
CA ALA A 497 -29.52 -24.76 -7.14
C ALA A 497 -29.56 -23.30 -7.61
N LEU A 498 -30.51 -22.50 -7.09
CA LEU A 498 -30.60 -21.07 -7.36
C LEU A 498 -29.35 -20.32 -6.87
N ILE A 499 -28.93 -20.55 -5.63
CA ILE A 499 -27.76 -19.94 -5.00
C ILE A 499 -26.50 -20.21 -5.85
N LYS A 500 -26.29 -21.46 -6.28
CA LYS A 500 -25.19 -21.84 -7.19
C LYS A 500 -25.23 -21.12 -8.54
N GLY A 501 -26.41 -20.75 -9.03
CA GLY A 501 -26.60 -20.05 -10.32
C GLY A 501 -26.59 -18.52 -10.24
N THR A 502 -26.50 -17.91 -9.05
CA THR A 502 -26.82 -16.49 -8.82
C THR A 502 -25.63 -15.53 -8.91
N LEU A 503 -24.38 -15.99 -8.86
CA LEU A 503 -23.21 -15.08 -8.88
C LEU A 503 -23.14 -14.08 -10.04
N PRO A 504 -23.51 -14.44 -11.29
CA PRO A 504 -23.58 -13.46 -12.38
C PRO A 504 -24.61 -12.33 -12.16
N ARG A 505 -25.55 -12.49 -11.20
CA ARG A 505 -26.67 -11.56 -10.95
C ARG A 505 -26.43 -10.55 -9.83
N VAL A 506 -25.62 -10.88 -8.81
CA VAL A 506 -25.32 -10.01 -7.66
C VAL A 506 -24.71 -8.67 -8.11
N GLY A 507 -23.87 -8.69 -9.16
CA GLY A 507 -23.46 -7.48 -9.85
C GLY A 507 -24.66 -6.78 -10.48
N SER A 508 -25.30 -7.38 -11.46
CA SER A 508 -26.36 -6.74 -12.25
C SER A 508 -27.54 -6.12 -11.47
N ALA A 509 -27.89 -6.66 -10.30
CA ALA A 509 -29.00 -6.18 -9.49
C ALA A 509 -28.65 -4.95 -8.64
N ASN A 510 -27.37 -4.73 -8.32
CA ASN A 510 -26.88 -3.52 -7.68
C ASN A 510 -26.53 -2.51 -8.78
N ARG A 511 -27.39 -1.49 -8.97
CA ARG A 511 -27.29 -0.49 -10.07
C ARG A 511 -25.83 -0.10 -10.35
N GLY A 512 -25.28 -0.54 -11.49
CA GLY A 512 -23.93 -0.19 -11.94
C GLY A 512 -22.98 -1.37 -12.26
N LEU A 513 -23.36 -2.63 -11.98
CA LEU A 513 -22.49 -3.80 -12.22
C LEU A 513 -23.07 -4.78 -13.27
N ALA A 514 -24.08 -4.36 -14.06
CA ALA A 514 -24.80 -5.20 -15.03
C ALA A 514 -24.00 -5.71 -16.23
N THR A 515 -22.73 -5.35 -16.34
CA THR A 515 -21.81 -5.78 -17.40
C THR A 515 -20.64 -6.63 -16.89
N VAL A 516 -20.59 -6.95 -15.59
CA VAL A 516 -19.44 -7.62 -14.99
C VAL A 516 -19.67 -9.14 -14.97
N GLN A 517 -19.41 -9.80 -16.10
CA GLN A 517 -19.19 -11.25 -16.09
C GLN A 517 -17.90 -11.56 -15.34
N LEU A 518 -17.99 -12.11 -14.13
CA LEU A 518 -16.85 -12.66 -13.36
C LEU A 518 -16.28 -13.97 -13.98
N SER A 519 -16.69 -14.31 -15.20
CA SER A 519 -16.24 -15.51 -15.93
C SER A 519 -14.92 -15.26 -16.67
N SER A 520 -14.05 -16.26 -16.59
CA SER A 520 -12.65 -16.31 -17.05
C SER A 520 -12.44 -16.19 -18.57
N SER A 521 -12.62 -15.01 -19.18
CA SER A 521 -12.17 -14.78 -20.55
C SER A 521 -10.77 -14.16 -20.58
N ALA A 522 -9.79 -14.97 -20.99
CA ALA A 522 -8.36 -14.70 -20.93
C ALA A 522 -7.80 -13.72 -22.00
N ASN A 523 -8.54 -12.70 -22.44
CA ASN A 523 -8.17 -11.98 -23.68
C ASN A 523 -8.49 -10.47 -23.76
N THR A 524 -8.13 -9.68 -22.74
CA THR A 524 -8.23 -8.20 -22.78
C THR A 524 -6.87 -7.46 -22.79
N SER A 525 -5.75 -8.19 -22.95
CA SER A 525 -4.40 -7.65 -22.72
C SER A 525 -3.97 -6.49 -23.63
N ALA A 526 -4.52 -6.37 -24.85
CA ALA A 526 -4.08 -5.34 -25.79
C ALA A 526 -4.51 -3.91 -25.41
N GLN A 527 -5.63 -3.75 -24.69
CA GLN A 527 -6.13 -2.42 -24.28
C GLN A 527 -5.45 -1.90 -23.00
N VAL A 528 -5.05 -2.79 -22.09
CA VAL A 528 -4.50 -2.42 -20.76
C VAL A 528 -3.05 -1.91 -20.87
N ASP A 529 -2.23 -2.49 -21.75
CA ASP A 529 -0.84 -2.04 -21.95
C ASP A 529 -0.75 -0.65 -22.62
N GLU A 530 -1.77 -0.27 -23.39
CA GLU A 530 -1.86 1.05 -24.05
C GLU A 530 -2.43 2.14 -23.13
N LEU A 531 -3.35 1.78 -22.22
CA LEU A 531 -4.00 2.71 -21.28
C LEU A 531 -3.12 3.12 -20.10
N VAL A 532 -2.40 2.17 -19.49
CA VAL A 532 -1.59 2.41 -18.27
C VAL A 532 -0.25 3.10 -18.58
N SER A 533 0.27 2.95 -19.80
CA SER A 533 1.60 3.47 -20.17
C SER A 533 1.60 4.91 -20.71
N ALA A 534 0.47 5.43 -21.22
CA ALA A 534 0.48 6.65 -22.04
C ALA A 534 -0.08 7.92 -21.35
N GLY A 535 -1.01 7.83 -20.39
CA GLY A 535 -1.76 9.02 -19.90
C GLY A 535 -1.20 9.72 -18.65
N GLU A 536 -1.01 8.97 -17.57
CA GLU A 536 -0.65 9.53 -16.26
C GLU A 536 0.86 9.73 -16.08
N TYR A 537 1.67 8.74 -16.50
CA TYR A 537 3.13 8.86 -16.51
C TYR A 537 3.59 10.04 -17.36
N THR A 538 2.96 10.28 -18.52
CA THR A 538 3.31 11.41 -19.37
C THR A 538 2.95 12.75 -18.73
N THR A 539 1.85 12.85 -17.99
CA THR A 539 1.43 14.09 -17.33
C THR A 539 2.37 14.46 -16.17
N PHE A 540 2.68 13.51 -15.26
CA PHE A 540 3.63 13.75 -14.17
C PHE A 540 5.05 14.00 -14.68
N ARG A 541 5.49 13.26 -15.70
CA ARG A 541 6.79 13.46 -16.35
C ARG A 541 6.87 14.82 -17.04
N THR A 542 5.81 15.25 -17.73
CA THR A 542 5.75 16.56 -18.39
C THR A 542 5.77 17.70 -17.35
N HIS A 543 4.97 17.60 -16.29
CA HIS A 543 5.01 18.54 -15.17
C HIS A 543 6.43 18.67 -14.58
N GLY A 544 7.06 17.53 -14.28
CA GLY A 544 8.43 17.49 -13.76
C GLY A 544 9.47 18.11 -14.70
N ILE A 545 9.37 17.84 -16.01
CA ILE A 545 10.28 18.42 -17.03
C ILE A 545 10.13 19.94 -17.09
N LEU A 546 8.89 20.43 -17.15
CA LEU A 546 8.63 21.87 -17.26
C LEU A 546 9.08 22.60 -15.99
N MET A 547 8.85 22.03 -14.80
CA MET A 547 9.33 22.61 -13.54
C MET A 547 10.86 22.60 -13.45
N ALA A 548 11.54 21.54 -13.92
CA ALA A 548 12.99 21.50 -13.99
C ALA A 548 13.56 22.55 -14.94
N ILE A 549 12.98 22.74 -16.13
CA ILE A 549 13.38 23.79 -17.07
C ILE A 549 13.22 25.18 -16.43
N THR A 550 12.10 25.42 -15.73
CA THR A 550 11.86 26.70 -15.07
C THR A 550 12.91 27.02 -14.01
N PHE A 551 13.11 26.13 -13.04
CA PHE A 551 13.91 26.43 -11.85
C PHE A 551 15.39 26.08 -11.97
N CYS A 552 15.76 25.13 -12.82
CA CYS A 552 17.16 24.74 -13.01
C CYS A 552 17.84 25.41 -14.21
N ILE A 553 17.06 25.98 -15.15
CA ILE A 553 17.60 26.59 -16.37
C ILE A 553 17.20 28.06 -16.50
N LEU A 554 15.92 28.35 -16.69
CA LEU A 554 15.46 29.69 -17.06
C LEU A 554 15.71 30.72 -15.96
N MET A 555 15.31 30.43 -14.72
CA MET A 555 15.51 31.36 -13.60
C MET A 555 17.01 31.58 -13.30
N PRO A 556 17.85 30.53 -13.15
CA PRO A 556 19.31 30.70 -13.03
C PRO A 556 19.95 31.52 -14.16
N ALA A 557 19.55 31.28 -15.42
CA ALA A 557 20.03 32.06 -16.56
C ALA A 557 19.59 33.53 -16.48
N ALA A 558 18.38 33.80 -16.01
CA ALA A 558 17.90 35.16 -15.80
C ALA A 558 18.69 35.90 -14.73
N PHE A 559 19.07 35.21 -13.64
CA PHE A 559 19.98 35.73 -12.61
C PHE A 559 21.35 36.07 -13.20
N LEU A 560 21.88 35.19 -14.04
CA LEU A 560 23.17 35.39 -14.71
C LEU A 560 23.13 36.61 -15.65
N ALA A 561 22.06 36.76 -16.44
CA ALA A 561 21.87 37.92 -17.32
C ALA A 561 21.82 39.25 -16.52
N ASN A 562 21.16 39.26 -15.36
CA ASN A 562 21.15 40.44 -14.49
C ASN A 562 22.52 40.72 -13.85
N ARG A 563 23.30 39.68 -13.54
CA ARG A 563 24.67 39.82 -13.03
C ARG A 563 25.61 40.38 -14.12
N LEU A 564 25.52 39.85 -15.34
CA LEU A 564 26.25 40.33 -16.51
C LEU A 564 25.99 41.82 -16.78
N LYS A 565 24.73 42.26 -16.70
CA LYS A 565 24.35 43.67 -16.83
C LYS A 565 25.15 44.61 -15.90
N GLY A 566 25.56 44.13 -14.72
CA GLY A 566 26.34 44.89 -13.74
C GLY A 566 27.86 44.73 -13.83
N ALA A 567 28.37 43.98 -14.82
CA ALA A 567 29.80 43.70 -14.93
C ALA A 567 30.59 44.90 -15.46
N HIS A 568 31.75 45.17 -14.85
CA HIS A 568 32.60 46.32 -15.17
C HIS A 568 33.03 46.37 -16.64
N PHE A 569 33.33 45.23 -17.25
CA PHE A 569 33.77 45.16 -18.66
C PHE A 569 32.66 45.48 -19.68
N LEU A 570 31.40 45.55 -19.26
CA LEU A 570 30.28 45.97 -20.13
C LEU A 570 29.92 47.46 -19.95
N ARG A 571 30.60 48.18 -19.05
CA ARG A 571 30.28 49.57 -18.69
C ARG A 571 30.23 50.51 -19.88
N ASP A 572 31.11 50.31 -20.85
CA ASP A 572 31.24 51.16 -22.05
C ASP A 572 30.41 50.65 -23.24
N SER A 573 29.56 49.65 -23.04
CA SER A 573 28.71 49.05 -24.10
C SER A 573 27.22 49.12 -23.74
N PRO A 574 26.56 50.29 -23.92
CA PRO A 574 25.16 50.50 -23.55
C PRO A 574 24.20 49.53 -24.25
N HIS A 575 24.51 49.10 -25.47
CA HIS A 575 23.74 48.13 -26.24
C HIS A 575 23.78 46.74 -25.60
N LEU A 576 24.94 46.30 -25.09
CA LEU A 576 25.07 45.01 -24.38
C LEU A 576 24.40 45.04 -23.01
N ILE A 577 24.47 46.16 -22.28
CA ILE A 577 23.74 46.34 -21.01
C ILE A 577 22.24 46.22 -21.25
N ARG A 578 21.72 46.89 -22.29
CA ARG A 578 20.30 46.78 -22.69
C ARG A 578 19.93 45.36 -23.11
N ALA A 579 20.78 44.67 -23.85
CA ALA A 579 20.57 43.28 -24.24
C ALA A 579 20.51 42.34 -23.03
N CYS A 580 21.42 42.48 -22.05
CA CYS A 580 21.41 41.69 -20.81
C CYS A 580 20.16 41.97 -19.97
N PHE A 581 19.73 43.23 -19.90
CA PHE A 581 18.49 43.60 -19.20
C PHE A 581 17.25 43.01 -19.87
N LEU A 582 17.17 43.07 -21.21
CA LEU A 582 16.07 42.46 -21.96
C LEU A 582 16.08 40.94 -21.82
N ALA A 583 17.25 40.30 -21.89
CA ALA A 583 17.40 38.86 -21.67
C ALA A 583 16.92 38.44 -20.27
N HIS A 584 17.26 39.20 -19.22
CA HIS A 584 16.76 38.97 -17.87
C HIS A 584 15.22 39.00 -17.82
N ILE A 585 14.59 39.98 -18.48
CA ILE A 585 13.12 40.10 -18.53
C ILE A 585 12.52 38.91 -19.28
N LEU A 586 12.99 38.62 -20.49
CA LEU A 586 12.45 37.57 -21.35
C LEU A 586 12.57 36.18 -20.70
N LEU A 587 13.70 35.89 -20.05
CA LEU A 587 13.91 34.63 -19.33
C LEU A 587 12.97 34.49 -18.12
N ASN A 588 12.75 35.55 -17.34
CA ASN A 588 11.81 35.52 -16.21
C ASN A 588 10.35 35.41 -16.69
N VAL A 589 9.94 36.14 -17.73
CA VAL A 589 8.58 36.03 -18.29
C VAL A 589 8.34 34.61 -18.81
N SER A 590 9.33 34.04 -19.51
CA SER A 590 9.26 32.66 -19.99
C SER A 590 9.18 31.65 -18.84
N ALA A 591 9.96 31.86 -17.77
CA ALA A 591 9.92 31.03 -16.57
C ALA A 591 8.54 31.05 -15.88
N VAL A 592 7.93 32.25 -15.75
CA VAL A 592 6.59 32.41 -15.17
C VAL A 592 5.53 31.71 -16.05
N ALA A 593 5.58 31.91 -17.37
CA ALA A 593 4.64 31.28 -18.30
C ALA A 593 4.76 29.75 -18.27
N LEU A 594 5.99 29.23 -18.25
CA LEU A 594 6.25 27.79 -18.20
C LEU A 594 5.83 27.18 -16.86
N ALA A 595 6.10 27.85 -15.73
CA ALA A 595 5.61 27.43 -14.41
C ALA A 595 4.08 27.42 -14.34
N ALA A 596 3.42 28.45 -14.88
CA ALA A 596 1.96 28.52 -14.93
C ALA A 596 1.37 27.39 -15.78
N ALA A 597 1.95 27.11 -16.95
CA ALA A 597 1.53 26.00 -17.81
C ALA A 597 1.77 24.63 -17.13
N ALA A 598 2.94 24.46 -16.50
CA ALA A 598 3.29 23.25 -15.75
C ALA A 598 2.34 23.00 -14.57
N PHE A 599 1.92 24.05 -13.89
CA PHE A 599 0.96 23.98 -12.79
C PHE A 599 -0.48 23.77 -13.26
N ALA A 600 -0.83 24.30 -14.44
CA ALA A 600 -2.14 24.09 -15.05
C ALA A 600 -2.32 22.68 -15.63
N LEU A 601 -1.25 21.98 -16.01
CA LEU A 601 -1.31 20.61 -16.56
C LEU A 601 -2.05 19.62 -15.64
N PRO A 602 -1.72 19.52 -14.34
CA PRO A 602 -2.53 18.75 -13.39
C PRO A 602 -3.96 19.28 -13.25
N LEU A 603 -4.19 20.59 -13.25
CA LEU A 603 -5.52 21.20 -13.05
C LEU A 603 -6.47 21.09 -14.25
N THR A 604 -5.92 20.98 -15.45
CA THR A 604 -6.68 20.91 -16.71
C THR A 604 -7.03 19.48 -17.09
N ARG A 605 -6.24 18.50 -16.63
CA ARG A 605 -6.54 17.07 -16.78
C ARG A 605 -7.17 16.43 -15.55
N ALA A 606 -7.00 17.00 -14.37
CA ALA A 606 -7.70 16.61 -13.15
C ALA A 606 -8.59 17.77 -12.70
N ARG A 607 -9.88 17.71 -13.07
CA ARG A 607 -10.87 18.68 -12.57
C ARG A 607 -11.14 18.55 -11.06
N ASP A 608 -10.65 17.50 -10.38
CA ASP A 608 -11.03 17.19 -9.00
C ASP A 608 -9.88 16.81 -8.04
N VAL A 609 -8.60 16.94 -8.42
CA VAL A 609 -7.50 16.79 -7.43
C VAL A 609 -7.40 18.10 -6.63
N ARG A 610 -7.95 18.10 -5.42
CA ARG A 610 -7.71 19.17 -4.46
C ARG A 610 -6.25 19.13 -4.05
N TYR A 611 -5.60 20.30 -3.94
CA TYR A 611 -4.19 20.43 -3.53
C TYR A 611 -3.84 19.76 -2.19
N SER A 612 -4.86 19.41 -1.39
CA SER A 612 -4.77 18.59 -0.18
C SER A 612 -4.36 17.12 -0.42
N GLU A 613 -4.37 16.64 -1.66
CA GLU A 613 -4.13 15.22 -2.02
C GLU A 613 -2.73 14.98 -2.63
N VAL A 614 -1.98 16.04 -2.95
CA VAL A 614 -0.57 15.97 -3.35
C VAL A 614 0.28 15.83 -2.08
N PRO A 615 1.37 15.02 -2.06
CA PRO A 615 2.21 14.81 -0.87
C PRO A 615 2.45 16.11 -0.10
N TYR A 616 2.07 16.12 1.17
CA TYR A 616 1.87 17.31 2.02
C TYR A 616 3.01 18.34 1.98
N GLY A 617 4.25 17.97 1.64
CA GLY A 617 5.39 18.89 1.50
C GLY A 617 5.55 19.52 0.10
N HIS A 618 5.60 18.70 -0.95
CA HIS A 618 5.88 19.13 -2.34
C HIS A 618 4.74 19.99 -2.91
N GLY A 619 3.48 19.60 -2.66
CA GLY A 619 2.32 20.35 -3.15
C GLY A 619 2.24 21.75 -2.57
N ARG A 620 2.27 21.90 -1.23
CA ARG A 620 2.19 23.22 -0.56
C ARG A 620 3.37 24.12 -0.91
N LEU A 621 4.59 23.57 -0.97
CA LEU A 621 5.76 24.32 -1.38
C LEU A 621 5.62 24.78 -2.83
N GLY A 622 5.13 23.92 -3.73
CA GLY A 622 4.85 24.28 -5.13
C GLY A 622 3.86 25.43 -5.29
N VAL A 623 2.74 25.44 -4.55
CA VAL A 623 1.76 26.54 -4.55
C VAL A 623 2.39 27.83 -4.03
N ALA A 624 3.12 27.75 -2.91
CA ALA A 624 3.78 28.91 -2.32
C ALA A 624 4.81 29.51 -3.28
N VAL A 625 5.64 28.67 -3.90
CA VAL A 625 6.61 29.08 -4.93
C VAL A 625 5.90 29.76 -6.10
N LEU A 626 4.79 29.19 -6.60
CA LEU A 626 4.06 29.77 -7.72
C LEU A 626 3.45 31.13 -7.36
N ALA A 627 2.80 31.25 -6.19
CA ALA A 627 2.21 32.50 -5.73
C ALA A 627 3.26 33.61 -5.59
N LEU A 628 4.42 33.28 -5.01
CA LEU A 628 5.54 34.21 -4.89
C LEU A 628 6.13 34.56 -6.27
N LEU A 629 6.18 33.60 -7.21
CA LEU A 629 6.64 33.82 -8.58
C LEU A 629 5.72 34.79 -9.34
N PHE A 630 4.39 34.66 -9.20
CA PHE A 630 3.44 35.63 -9.75
C PHE A 630 3.59 37.01 -9.11
N LEU A 631 3.72 37.07 -7.78
CA LEU A 631 3.96 38.33 -7.06
C LEU A 631 5.23 39.02 -7.59
N GLN A 632 6.31 38.26 -7.76
CA GLN A 632 7.60 38.73 -8.29
C GLN A 632 7.50 39.21 -9.75
N ALA A 633 6.56 38.68 -10.54
CA ALA A 633 6.31 39.13 -11.92
C ALA A 633 5.51 40.44 -11.99
N VAL A 634 4.63 40.69 -11.01
CA VAL A 634 3.84 41.94 -10.90
C VAL A 634 4.64 43.05 -10.20
N TYR A 635 5.53 42.70 -9.28
CA TYR A 635 6.28 43.67 -8.48
C TYR A 635 7.09 44.72 -9.27
N PRO A 636 7.69 44.42 -10.45
CA PRO A 636 8.33 45.39 -11.35
C PRO A 636 7.45 46.54 -11.84
N TRP A 637 6.13 46.37 -11.86
CA TRP A 637 5.19 47.40 -12.29
C TRP A 637 4.99 48.49 -11.22
N LEU A 638 5.38 48.19 -9.98
CA LEU A 638 5.37 49.12 -8.85
C LEU A 638 6.73 49.82 -8.64
N ARG A 639 7.64 49.70 -9.61
CA ARG A 639 9.01 50.21 -9.53
C ARG A 639 9.02 51.75 -9.41
N PRO A 640 9.54 52.32 -8.30
CA PRO A 640 9.64 53.79 -8.14
C PRO A 640 10.57 54.42 -9.17
N ALA A 641 10.38 55.71 -9.46
CA ALA A 641 11.16 56.48 -10.43
C ALA A 641 12.68 56.39 -10.15
N PRO A 642 13.52 56.35 -11.22
CA PRO A 642 14.95 56.06 -11.10
C PRO A 642 15.79 57.19 -10.47
N SER A 643 15.26 58.41 -10.35
CA SER A 643 15.99 59.52 -9.75
C SER A 643 15.06 60.54 -9.07
N PRO A 644 15.40 61.04 -7.87
CA PRO A 644 16.51 60.59 -7.02
C PRO A 644 16.25 59.18 -6.44
N LEU A 645 17.31 58.48 -6.02
CA LEU A 645 17.24 57.18 -5.34
C LEU A 645 16.59 57.33 -3.95
N THR A 646 15.26 57.38 -3.93
CA THR A 646 14.49 57.48 -2.69
C THR A 646 14.72 56.25 -1.80
N PRO A 647 14.57 56.34 -0.47
CA PRO A 647 14.59 55.18 0.42
C PRO A 647 13.60 54.09 -0.04
N LEU A 648 12.46 54.51 -0.60
CA LEU A 648 11.46 53.63 -1.22
C LEU A 648 12.04 52.83 -2.40
N ARG A 649 12.84 53.47 -3.25
CA ARG A 649 13.51 52.80 -4.38
C ARG A 649 14.51 51.75 -3.92
N ARG A 650 15.29 52.04 -2.89
CA ARG A 650 16.25 51.08 -2.30
C ARG A 650 15.53 49.89 -1.64
N ALA A 651 14.45 50.17 -0.91
CA ALA A 651 13.61 49.13 -0.32
C ALA A 651 12.98 48.21 -1.38
N TRP A 652 12.49 48.81 -2.49
CA TRP A 652 11.96 48.06 -3.62
C TRP A 652 13.01 47.14 -4.25
N GLU A 653 14.23 47.62 -4.49
CA GLU A 653 15.32 46.83 -5.06
C GLU A 653 15.75 45.67 -4.15
N LEU A 654 15.83 45.92 -2.83
CA LEU A 654 16.13 44.91 -1.84
C LEU A 654 15.06 43.82 -1.80
N LEU A 655 13.77 44.21 -1.78
CA LEU A 655 12.67 43.25 -1.74
C LEU A 655 12.60 42.42 -3.02
N HIS A 656 12.69 43.06 -4.19
CA HIS A 656 12.67 42.39 -5.49
C HIS A 656 13.81 41.38 -5.61
N THR A 657 15.02 41.74 -5.18
CA THR A 657 16.19 40.86 -5.27
C THR A 657 16.10 39.70 -4.27
N SER A 658 15.67 39.99 -3.04
CA SER A 658 15.57 38.97 -1.97
C SER A 658 14.45 37.97 -2.26
N LEU A 659 13.30 38.45 -2.73
CA LEU A 659 12.17 37.61 -3.13
C LEU A 659 12.54 36.70 -4.30
N GLY A 660 13.21 37.24 -5.33
CA GLY A 660 13.70 36.44 -6.46
C GLY A 660 14.65 35.31 -6.03
N ARG A 661 15.55 35.57 -5.07
CA ARG A 661 16.48 34.55 -4.54
C ARG A 661 15.74 33.47 -3.76
N ALA A 662 14.79 33.87 -2.91
CA ALA A 662 13.98 32.94 -2.13
C ALA A 662 13.17 31.99 -3.04
N ILE A 663 12.52 32.53 -4.08
CA ILE A 663 11.75 31.75 -5.06
C ILE A 663 12.65 30.72 -5.76
N LEU A 664 13.87 31.11 -6.17
CA LEU A 664 14.80 30.20 -6.82
C LEU A 664 15.19 29.04 -5.90
N VAL A 665 15.57 29.33 -4.64
CA VAL A 665 15.96 28.29 -3.67
C VAL A 665 14.79 27.35 -3.38
N MET A 666 13.61 27.91 -3.07
CA MET A 666 12.41 27.13 -2.80
C MET A 666 11.99 26.29 -4.01
N GLY A 667 12.08 26.84 -5.22
CA GLY A 667 11.78 26.13 -6.46
C GLY A 667 12.73 24.97 -6.73
N LEU A 668 14.04 25.16 -6.50
CA LEU A 668 15.04 24.08 -6.61
C LEU A 668 14.78 22.95 -5.60
N VAL A 669 14.47 23.30 -4.35
CA VAL A 669 14.07 22.32 -3.31
C VAL A 669 12.82 21.58 -3.76
N ASN A 670 11.83 22.29 -4.32
CA ASN A 670 10.59 21.68 -4.76
C ASN A 670 10.78 20.72 -5.95
N VAL A 671 11.66 21.07 -6.90
CA VAL A 671 12.04 20.17 -8.01
C VAL A 671 12.76 18.93 -7.48
N ALA A 672 13.66 19.08 -6.51
CA ALA A 672 14.34 17.94 -5.88
C ALA A 672 13.36 16.99 -5.17
N LEU A 673 12.36 17.53 -4.46
CA LEU A 673 11.28 16.74 -3.86
C LEU A 673 10.44 16.02 -4.94
N GLY A 674 10.12 16.69 -6.04
CA GLY A 674 9.39 16.08 -7.16
C GLY A 674 10.16 14.93 -7.82
N ILE A 675 11.46 15.11 -8.04
CA ILE A 675 12.35 14.05 -8.57
C ILE A 675 12.41 12.88 -7.58
N HIS A 676 12.49 13.16 -6.28
CA HIS A 676 12.47 12.12 -5.25
C HIS A 676 11.17 11.30 -5.27
N ILE A 677 10.02 11.96 -5.42
CA ILE A 677 8.71 11.29 -5.53
C ILE A 677 8.64 10.42 -6.81
N ILE A 678 9.07 10.93 -7.96
CA ILE A 678 9.05 10.17 -9.23
C ILE A 678 10.00 8.97 -9.16
N ASN A 679 11.18 9.15 -8.57
CA ASN A 679 12.15 8.06 -8.37
C ASN A 679 11.57 6.94 -7.50
N GLN A 680 10.85 7.33 -6.44
CA GLN A 680 10.19 6.39 -5.54
C GLN A 680 9.03 5.63 -6.20
N ALA A 681 8.30 6.28 -7.10
CA ALA A 681 7.06 5.74 -7.68
C ALA A 681 7.25 4.91 -8.96
N PHE A 682 8.26 5.17 -9.81
CA PHE A 682 8.30 4.60 -11.17
C PHE A 682 9.62 3.90 -11.56
N ASN A 683 10.55 3.69 -10.61
CA ASN A 683 11.80 2.95 -10.80
C ASN A 683 12.54 3.22 -12.14
N GLY A 684 12.54 4.49 -12.58
CA GLY A 684 12.94 4.92 -13.92
C GLY A 684 13.88 6.14 -13.91
N SER A 685 14.85 6.12 -14.82
CA SER A 685 16.01 7.01 -15.02
C SER A 685 15.97 8.41 -14.35
N VAL A 686 16.29 8.46 -13.06
CA VAL A 686 16.69 9.70 -12.35
C VAL A 686 17.83 10.39 -13.08
N ARG A 687 18.68 9.63 -13.78
CA ARG A 687 19.79 10.17 -14.57
C ARG A 687 19.30 11.25 -15.54
N PHE A 688 18.15 11.10 -16.18
CA PHE A 688 17.63 12.12 -17.08
C PHE A 688 17.30 13.44 -16.35
N PHE A 689 16.50 13.37 -15.27
CA PHE A 689 16.10 14.55 -14.50
C PHE A 689 17.26 15.18 -13.72
N ALA A 690 18.12 14.35 -13.12
CA ALA A 690 19.33 14.80 -12.44
C ALA A 690 20.32 15.44 -13.41
N THR A 691 20.47 14.92 -14.64
CA THR A 691 21.31 15.55 -15.67
C THR A 691 20.68 16.88 -16.13
N LEU A 692 19.37 16.89 -16.36
CA LEU A 692 18.60 18.08 -16.76
C LEU A 692 18.66 19.20 -15.70
N ALA A 693 18.78 18.84 -14.42
CA ALA A 693 18.91 19.81 -13.32
C ALA A 693 20.37 20.20 -13.03
N ALA A 694 21.27 19.22 -12.88
CA ALA A 694 22.63 19.44 -12.38
C ALA A 694 23.57 20.04 -13.42
N VAL A 695 23.49 19.62 -14.69
CA VAL A 695 24.41 20.11 -15.73
C VAL A 695 24.20 21.60 -16.01
N PRO A 696 22.96 22.11 -16.19
CA PRO A 696 22.75 23.55 -16.37
C PRO A 696 23.16 24.37 -15.14
N LEU A 697 22.83 23.90 -13.92
CA LEU A 697 23.23 24.59 -12.70
C LEU A 697 24.75 24.67 -12.52
N ALA A 698 25.47 23.56 -12.77
CA ALA A 698 26.93 23.53 -12.73
C ALA A 698 27.55 24.44 -13.80
N SER A 699 26.99 24.42 -15.02
CA SER A 699 27.47 25.28 -16.12
C SER A 699 27.26 26.76 -15.80
N LEU A 700 26.10 27.13 -15.25
CA LEU A 700 25.81 28.52 -14.88
C LEU A 700 26.63 28.97 -13.67
N ALA A 701 26.91 28.10 -12.70
CA ALA A 701 27.81 28.37 -11.59
C ALA A 701 29.26 28.61 -12.08
N LEU A 702 29.73 27.78 -13.02
CA LEU A 702 31.04 27.95 -13.64
C LEU A 702 31.14 29.30 -14.38
N VAL A 703 30.15 29.62 -15.22
CA VAL A 703 30.12 30.92 -15.93
C VAL A 703 30.09 32.07 -14.93
N GLY A 704 29.27 31.99 -13.87
CA GLY A 704 29.26 32.97 -12.79
C GLY A 704 30.63 33.18 -12.14
N SER A 705 31.35 32.10 -11.83
CA SER A 705 32.69 32.17 -11.24
C SER A 705 33.76 32.78 -12.16
N VAL A 706 33.66 32.52 -13.48
CA VAL A 706 34.55 33.13 -14.48
C VAL A 706 34.26 34.63 -14.58
N LEU A 707 32.98 35.02 -14.57
CA LEU A 707 32.59 36.43 -14.59
C LEU A 707 33.05 37.18 -13.35
N ASP A 708 33.05 36.56 -12.18
CA ASP A 708 33.58 37.17 -10.96
C ASP A 708 35.08 37.42 -11.06
N ARG A 709 35.83 36.45 -11.59
CA ARG A 709 37.26 36.61 -11.86
C ARG A 709 37.52 37.74 -12.84
N LEU A 710 36.83 37.76 -13.99
CA LEU A 710 36.99 38.82 -15.00
C LEU A 710 36.59 40.20 -14.46
N SER A 711 35.51 40.29 -13.68
CA SER A 711 35.08 41.53 -13.05
C SER A 711 36.10 42.03 -12.03
N SER A 712 36.64 41.14 -11.19
CA SER A 712 37.69 41.51 -10.22
C SER A 712 38.99 41.95 -10.88
N GLN A 713 39.41 41.30 -11.97
CA GLN A 713 40.59 41.68 -12.75
C GLN A 713 40.40 43.02 -13.45
N SER A 714 39.22 43.26 -14.04
CA SER A 714 38.90 44.55 -14.67
C SER A 714 38.82 45.70 -13.66
N ALA A 715 38.28 45.46 -12.46
CA ALA A 715 38.25 46.44 -11.38
C ALA A 715 39.66 46.75 -10.85
N ALA A 716 40.51 45.72 -10.70
CA ALA A 716 41.91 45.89 -10.32
C ALA A 716 42.72 46.65 -11.38
N ALA A 717 42.49 46.36 -12.67
CA ALA A 717 43.13 47.08 -13.78
C ALA A 717 42.67 48.56 -13.86
N ALA A 718 41.38 48.83 -13.64
CA ALA A 718 40.85 50.19 -13.59
C ALA A 718 41.42 50.99 -12.40
N ALA A 719 41.54 50.36 -11.21
CA ALA A 719 42.17 50.97 -10.04
C ALA A 719 43.68 51.21 -10.23
N ALA A 720 44.38 50.33 -10.94
CA ALA A 720 45.77 50.54 -11.31
C ALA A 720 45.94 51.72 -12.29
N SER A 721 45.05 51.84 -13.29
CA SER A 721 45.07 52.97 -14.24
C SER A 721 44.75 54.33 -13.61
N SER A 722 43.88 54.39 -12.59
CA SER A 722 43.60 55.64 -11.87
C SER A 722 44.73 56.05 -10.93
N SER A 723 45.53 55.10 -10.43
CA SER A 723 46.73 55.39 -9.62
C SER A 723 47.96 55.82 -10.43
N GLY A 724 48.01 55.51 -11.73
CA GLY A 724 49.11 55.87 -12.63
C GLY A 724 49.00 57.26 -13.29
N GLY A 725 47.85 57.94 -13.16
CA GLY A 725 47.58 59.24 -13.79
C GLY A 725 47.99 60.48 -12.98
N ALA A 726 48.45 60.32 -11.73
CA ALA A 726 48.75 61.44 -10.82
C ALA A 726 50.23 61.89 -10.83
N ALA A 727 50.91 61.74 -11.97
CA ALA A 727 52.31 62.19 -12.13
C ALA A 727 52.55 62.85 -13.50
N HIS A 728 51.67 63.76 -13.94
CA HIS A 728 52.00 64.84 -14.89
C HIS A 728 50.77 65.71 -15.18
N ALA A 729 50.54 66.74 -14.37
CA ALA A 729 49.93 68.01 -14.77
C ALA A 729 49.85 68.93 -13.54
N ASN A 730 50.80 69.87 -13.44
CA ASN A 730 50.78 70.94 -12.47
C ASN A 730 50.50 72.25 -13.24
N GLY A 731 49.44 72.96 -12.88
CA GLY A 731 49.21 74.35 -13.30
C GLY A 731 47.79 74.67 -13.80
N GLY A 732 47.05 75.48 -13.03
CA GLY A 732 46.02 76.38 -13.57
C GLY A 732 44.59 76.22 -13.05
N SER A 733 44.32 76.86 -11.92
CA SER A 733 43.06 77.49 -11.47
C SER A 733 41.70 77.14 -12.13
N ASP A 734 40.82 76.59 -11.28
CA ASP A 734 39.52 77.16 -10.85
C ASP A 734 38.20 76.40 -11.17
N SER A 735 37.44 76.24 -10.07
CA SER A 735 35.99 76.04 -9.92
C SER A 735 35.33 74.64 -9.95
N ARG A 736 34.58 74.40 -8.85
CA ARG A 736 33.34 73.61 -8.65
C ARG A 736 33.41 72.16 -8.12
N GLU A 737 33.11 72.08 -6.82
CA GLU A 737 32.03 71.33 -6.15
C GLU A 737 31.76 69.84 -6.47
N ALA A 738 31.67 69.08 -5.37
CA ALA A 738 30.96 67.83 -5.12
C ALA A 738 31.59 66.51 -5.59
N ASP A 739 32.29 65.83 -4.67
CA ASP A 739 32.34 64.36 -4.64
C ASP A 739 32.75 63.84 -3.24
N GLU A 740 31.76 63.53 -2.40
CA GLU A 740 31.90 62.59 -1.29
C GLU A 740 30.62 61.74 -1.22
N ASP A 741 30.67 60.53 -1.79
CA ASP A 741 30.09 59.33 -1.17
C ASP A 741 30.30 58.10 -2.07
N VAL A 742 31.51 57.53 -2.03
CA VAL A 742 31.73 56.12 -2.37
C VAL A 742 32.65 55.51 -1.33
N LYS A 743 32.05 54.88 -0.32
CA LYS A 743 32.61 53.73 0.40
C LYS A 743 31.54 53.16 1.35
N GLY A 744 30.94 52.05 0.95
CA GLY A 744 30.08 51.31 1.85
C GLY A 744 29.33 50.17 1.19
N ILE A 745 29.80 48.95 1.49
CA ILE A 745 29.01 47.72 1.59
C ILE A 745 28.93 46.88 0.31
N PHE A 746 30.00 46.10 0.08
CA PHE A 746 29.94 44.76 -0.51
C PHE A 746 30.60 43.79 0.48
N VAL A 747 29.83 43.21 1.41
CA VAL A 747 30.10 41.88 1.99
C VAL A 747 28.76 41.29 2.46
N GLN A 748 28.36 40.18 1.82
CA GLN A 748 27.38 39.12 2.14
C GLN A 748 26.33 38.86 1.05
#